data_AF-A0A7S1FLS9-F1
#
_entry.id   AF-A0A7S1FLS9-F1
#
_cell.length_a   1.000
_cell.length_b   1.000
_cell.length_c   1.000
_cell.angle_alpha   90.00
_cell.angle_beta   90.00
_cell.angle_gamma   90.00
#
_symmetry.space_group_name_H-M   'P 1'
#
loop_
_entity.id
_entity.type
_entity.pdbx_description
1 polymer ?
#
loop_
_entity_poly.entity_id
_entity_poly.type
_entity_poly.pdbx_seq_one_letter_code
_entity_poly.pdbx_strand_id
1 'polypeptide(L)'
;MAESGGGARQRAVRRSTNDAAADSIQPSVVPISSRSTNRQLPRRLERGGRRGGGYGGGTRLAFAIVSLIIMTCLLMLPTRTRDQIEIDAGGGRISPMHLRRQRHLDEDDVNKGDNVTPTGGEEKQLKAIEHPDQKFDDTDDLVDDGGDEREKSVAGNDVAKLRDDESDADDIDVQMNKEEETEWKKMAINLEKDGNGEEEENVEEELAFPMEFVPIHDVHLAEVSAGKIDGKNSVNESEMIDMRNLVQTLPFENVDGGAWKQGWNVQPKQGKLQVFVVPHSHNDPGWIKTFDQYFQTQTKNILTCVYNALLKDPRRKFIWAEIVYFDWWWKEQSESVHEQMRILIKEKRFEFVTGGWVMPDEANSDIYALEVQFDEGRQWIEERFGSEVLPKYGWSIDPFGYSPTIAYLSKKRGMEGLLIQRVHYAVKKELAKRKHLEFMWRQVWDEEGEWDILTHLMPFYSYDVPHTCGPDPSICCQFDFARLHNRHNGCPWRKPPREITPSNVAERAHLLIDQYRKKANLYRSNVVLIPVGDDFRYQSQLETENQFRNYQAIFDYVNANMKDVSIQFGTLSEYFEAVKGKFTPPILKGSFFTYSDINEDYWSGYFTSRPYDKALSRRLESVLYAASRMGATNEEMREDRRTLGLYQHHDGSKFKYIFKHLMTFDACMTVIIFFCD
;
A
#
# COMPACT_ATOMS: atom_id res chain seq x y z
N MET A 1 10.39 -60.11 -47.57
CA MET A 1 10.74 -61.31 -46.79
C MET A 1 10.71 -60.86 -45.33
N ALA A 2 9.74 -61.29 -44.52
CA ALA A 2 9.57 -62.65 -43.97
C ALA A 2 10.58 -62.91 -42.83
N GLU A 3 10.20 -63.39 -41.62
CA GLU A 3 8.86 -63.68 -41.09
C GLU A 3 8.86 -63.80 -39.53
N SER A 4 7.78 -64.36 -38.97
CA SER A 4 7.52 -64.90 -37.61
C SER A 4 8.71 -65.32 -36.71
N GLY A 5 8.58 -65.49 -35.38
CA GLY A 5 7.41 -65.43 -34.48
C GLY A 5 7.17 -66.75 -33.70
N GLY A 6 6.97 -66.72 -32.37
CA GLY A 6 6.56 -67.91 -31.60
C GLY A 6 6.81 -67.86 -30.08
N GLY A 7 5.81 -68.30 -29.29
CA GLY A 7 5.88 -68.48 -27.83
C GLY A 7 4.50 -68.40 -27.16
N ALA A 8 4.00 -69.47 -26.52
CA ALA A 8 2.58 -69.55 -26.14
C ALA A 8 2.26 -70.46 -24.92
N ARG A 9 1.16 -70.13 -24.21
CA ARG A 9 0.24 -70.97 -23.38
C ARG A 9 -0.95 -70.07 -22.99
N GLN A 10 -2.22 -70.38 -23.30
CA GLN A 10 -3.13 -71.37 -22.67
C GLN A 10 -3.33 -71.14 -21.15
N ARG A 11 -4.57 -71.13 -20.59
CA ARG A 11 -5.81 -71.78 -21.05
C ARG A 11 -7.10 -71.21 -20.38
N ALA A 12 -8.20 -71.11 -21.14
CA ALA A 12 -9.62 -71.37 -20.74
C ALA A 12 -10.28 -70.47 -19.64
N VAL A 13 -11.61 -70.35 -19.40
CA VAL A 13 -12.94 -70.67 -20.01
C VAL A 13 -13.97 -70.05 -19.00
N ARG A 14 -15.16 -69.48 -19.24
CA ARG A 14 -16.12 -69.04 -20.30
C ARG A 14 -17.03 -67.98 -19.61
N ARG A 15 -18.10 -67.32 -20.09
CA ARG A 15 -18.97 -67.14 -21.30
C ARG A 15 -19.75 -65.81 -21.00
N SER A 16 -20.44 -65.07 -21.89
CA SER A 16 -20.43 -64.77 -23.34
C SER A 16 -21.61 -63.83 -23.66
N THR A 17 -21.73 -63.35 -24.91
CA THR A 17 -22.94 -62.76 -25.57
C THR A 17 -23.49 -61.44 -25.00
N ASN A 18 -24.09 -60.50 -25.74
CA ASN A 18 -24.25 -60.14 -27.18
C ASN A 18 -24.74 -58.65 -27.21
N ASP A 19 -24.76 -57.84 -28.27
CA ASP A 19 -24.47 -57.96 -29.71
C ASP A 19 -24.08 -56.57 -30.30
N ALA A 20 -23.80 -56.51 -31.61
CA ALA A 20 -23.91 -55.39 -32.60
C ALA A 20 -23.93 -53.89 -32.11
N ALA A 21 -23.00 -52.99 -32.51
CA ALA A 21 -22.58 -52.49 -33.85
C ALA A 21 -23.50 -51.37 -34.44
N ALA A 22 -23.04 -50.32 -35.16
CA ALA A 22 -21.71 -50.05 -35.76
C ALA A 22 -21.35 -48.53 -35.92
N ASP A 23 -20.06 -48.28 -36.17
CA ASP A 23 -19.34 -47.27 -37.00
C ASP A 23 -20.13 -46.33 -37.99
N SER A 24 -19.65 -45.16 -38.46
CA SER A 24 -18.37 -44.40 -38.29
C SER A 24 -18.31 -43.01 -39.02
N ILE A 25 -17.42 -42.10 -38.55
CA ILE A 25 -16.46 -41.22 -39.32
C ILE A 25 -16.94 -40.08 -40.29
N GLN A 26 -16.77 -38.82 -39.84
CA GLN A 26 -16.09 -37.63 -40.47
C GLN A 26 -16.61 -36.93 -41.79
N PRO A 27 -16.13 -35.70 -42.14
CA PRO A 27 -16.82 -34.73 -43.04
C PRO A 27 -16.06 -34.25 -44.32
N SER A 28 -16.72 -33.50 -45.25
CA SER A 28 -16.23 -32.22 -45.86
C SER A 28 -17.01 -31.67 -47.12
N VAL A 29 -17.18 -30.34 -47.23
CA VAL A 29 -17.18 -29.45 -48.45
C VAL A 29 -18.31 -29.50 -49.54
N VAL A 30 -19.18 -28.44 -49.58
CA VAL A 30 -19.50 -27.42 -50.66
C VAL A 30 -19.57 -27.86 -52.16
N PRO A 31 -20.49 -27.41 -53.11
CA PRO A 31 -21.11 -26.05 -53.30
C PRO A 31 -22.57 -25.86 -53.92
N ILE A 32 -23.02 -24.58 -54.02
CA ILE A 32 -23.88 -23.89 -55.07
C ILE A 32 -25.45 -23.97 -55.14
N SER A 33 -26.11 -22.80 -54.97
CA SER A 33 -27.36 -22.18 -55.55
C SER A 33 -28.66 -23.00 -55.83
N SER A 34 -29.91 -22.47 -55.81
CA SER A 34 -30.44 -21.10 -56.07
C SER A 34 -31.95 -20.91 -55.71
N ARG A 35 -32.42 -19.64 -55.65
CA ARG A 35 -33.84 -19.14 -55.73
C ARG A 35 -34.87 -19.55 -54.64
N SER A 36 -36.06 -18.92 -54.50
CA SER A 36 -36.42 -17.47 -54.37
C SER A 36 -37.93 -17.22 -54.13
N THR A 37 -38.34 -16.70 -52.97
CA THR A 37 -39.63 -15.98 -52.71
C THR A 37 -39.45 -15.16 -51.42
N ASN A 38 -39.65 -13.84 -51.29
CA ASN A 38 -40.52 -12.81 -51.88
C ASN A 38 -41.83 -12.54 -51.10
N ARG A 39 -41.83 -11.50 -50.25
CA ARG A 39 -42.98 -10.62 -49.94
C ARG A 39 -42.49 -9.22 -49.55
N GLN A 40 -43.26 -8.19 -49.90
CA GLN A 40 -42.82 -6.79 -49.91
C GLN A 40 -43.52 -5.91 -48.87
N LEU A 41 -42.84 -4.83 -48.45
CA LEU A 41 -43.41 -3.67 -47.76
C LEU A 41 -43.83 -2.58 -48.77
N PRO A 42 -44.95 -1.85 -48.56
CA PRO A 42 -45.24 -0.59 -49.25
C PRO A 42 -44.86 0.65 -48.42
N ARG A 43 -44.69 1.80 -49.10
CA ARG A 43 -44.52 3.16 -48.54
C ARG A 43 -45.47 4.14 -49.28
N ARG A 44 -45.63 5.36 -48.73
CA ARG A 44 -46.25 6.58 -49.33
C ARG A 44 -47.80 6.62 -49.38
N LEU A 45 -48.49 7.78 -49.37
CA LEU A 45 -48.14 9.17 -48.99
C LEU A 45 -49.43 10.04 -48.76
N GLU A 46 -49.30 11.07 -47.90
CA GLU A 46 -49.94 12.41 -47.91
C GLU A 46 -51.47 12.70 -47.84
N ARG A 47 -51.76 13.76 -47.03
CA ARG A 47 -52.84 14.77 -47.05
C ARG A 47 -54.31 14.42 -46.74
N GLY A 48 -54.79 15.01 -45.64
CA GLY A 48 -56.01 15.86 -45.66
C GLY A 48 -57.08 15.61 -44.59
N GLY A 49 -57.32 16.59 -43.69
CA GLY A 49 -58.48 16.58 -42.78
C GLY A 49 -58.25 17.31 -41.44
N ARG A 50 -59.29 17.95 -40.88
CA ARG A 50 -59.29 18.63 -39.56
C ARG A 50 -60.18 17.90 -38.55
N ARG A 51 -59.92 18.16 -37.25
CA ARG A 51 -60.61 17.74 -35.98
C ARG A 51 -59.82 16.65 -35.23
N GLY A 52 -59.57 16.75 -33.92
CA GLY A 52 -59.75 17.90 -33.00
C GLY A 52 -59.60 17.49 -31.52
N GLY A 53 -58.70 18.16 -30.77
CA GLY A 53 -58.36 17.83 -29.37
C GLY A 53 -57.39 16.64 -29.22
N GLY A 54 -56.58 16.55 -28.16
CA GLY A 54 -56.34 17.55 -27.12
C GLY A 54 -55.71 16.99 -25.83
N TYR A 55 -54.38 16.85 -25.78
CA TYR A 55 -53.63 16.56 -24.53
C TYR A 55 -52.28 17.30 -24.54
N GLY A 56 -51.99 18.04 -23.46
CA GLY A 56 -50.81 18.92 -23.40
C GLY A 56 -50.67 19.70 -22.09
N GLY A 57 -50.87 19.04 -20.94
CA GLY A 57 -50.86 19.67 -19.62
C GLY A 57 -49.69 19.29 -18.69
N GLY A 58 -49.28 18.02 -18.68
CA GLY A 58 -48.40 17.48 -17.62
C GLY A 58 -47.03 18.14 -17.51
N THR A 59 -46.32 18.31 -18.63
CA THR A 59 -44.93 18.82 -18.62
C THR A 59 -44.79 20.27 -18.15
N ARG A 60 -45.80 21.13 -18.38
CA ARG A 60 -45.77 22.52 -17.89
C ARG A 60 -46.06 22.62 -16.39
N LEU A 61 -46.87 21.73 -15.84
CA LEU A 61 -47.15 21.72 -14.39
C LEU A 61 -45.90 21.29 -13.60
N ALA A 62 -45.19 20.26 -14.07
CA ALA A 62 -43.95 19.80 -13.45
C ALA A 62 -42.87 20.90 -13.39
N PHE A 63 -42.61 21.59 -14.51
CA PHE A 63 -41.66 22.71 -14.53
C PHE A 63 -42.09 23.86 -13.61
N ALA A 64 -43.38 24.18 -13.56
CA ALA A 64 -43.90 25.24 -12.68
C ALA A 64 -43.68 24.90 -11.19
N ILE A 65 -43.94 23.66 -10.78
CA ILE A 65 -43.73 23.17 -9.41
C ILE A 65 -42.25 23.22 -9.04
N VAL A 66 -41.35 22.69 -9.89
CA VAL A 66 -39.89 22.73 -9.65
C VAL A 66 -39.39 24.18 -9.53
N SER A 67 -39.89 25.08 -10.37
CA SER A 67 -39.52 26.50 -10.32
C SER A 67 -40.00 27.18 -9.03
N LEU A 68 -41.21 26.83 -8.55
CA LEU A 68 -41.74 27.35 -7.29
C LEU A 68 -40.90 26.87 -6.10
N ILE A 69 -40.57 25.58 -6.04
CA ILE A 69 -39.76 24.97 -4.97
C ILE A 69 -38.40 25.65 -4.88
N ILE A 70 -37.69 25.81 -6.00
CA ILE A 70 -36.39 26.51 -6.05
C ILE A 70 -36.51 27.95 -5.51
N MET A 71 -37.58 28.66 -5.88
CA MET A 71 -37.81 30.02 -5.40
C MET A 71 -38.14 30.07 -3.90
N THR A 72 -38.85 29.07 -3.36
CA THR A 72 -39.16 28.96 -1.93
C THR A 72 -37.92 28.61 -1.10
N CYS A 73 -37.06 27.70 -1.56
CA CYS A 73 -35.80 27.36 -0.90
C CYS A 73 -34.84 28.57 -0.83
N LEU A 74 -34.77 29.38 -1.89
CA LEU A 74 -33.96 30.61 -1.90
C LEU A 74 -34.46 31.70 -0.93
N LEU A 75 -35.75 31.68 -0.57
CA LEU A 75 -36.34 32.62 0.39
C LEU A 75 -36.22 32.16 1.86
N MET A 76 -35.77 30.93 2.11
CA MET A 76 -35.58 30.37 3.45
C MET A 76 -34.12 30.45 3.96
N LEU A 77 -33.20 31.01 3.18
CA LEU A 77 -31.82 31.23 3.59
C LEU A 77 -31.72 32.43 4.55
N PRO A 78 -31.18 32.28 5.78
CA PRO A 78 -31.04 33.41 6.70
C PRO A 78 -30.09 34.49 6.15
N THR A 79 -30.62 35.69 5.91
CA THR A 79 -29.81 36.87 5.56
C THR A 79 -29.07 37.37 6.80
N ARG A 80 -27.92 36.76 7.11
CA ARG A 80 -27.07 37.18 8.23
C ARG A 80 -26.63 38.64 8.02
N THR A 81 -26.93 39.50 9.00
CA THR A 81 -26.62 40.93 8.93
C THR A 81 -25.11 41.17 8.85
N ARG A 82 -24.75 42.27 8.19
CA ARG A 82 -23.37 42.67 7.92
C ARG A 82 -23.00 43.85 8.79
N ASP A 83 -22.98 43.61 10.09
CA ASP A 83 -22.77 44.66 11.08
C ASP A 83 -21.34 45.22 10.98
N GLN A 84 -21.24 46.55 10.91
CA GLN A 84 -19.98 47.27 10.80
C GLN A 84 -19.40 47.45 12.20
N ILE A 85 -18.15 47.02 12.40
CA ILE A 85 -17.36 47.41 13.58
C ILE A 85 -16.49 48.60 13.16
N GLU A 86 -16.82 49.78 13.68
CA GLU A 86 -15.96 50.96 13.56
C GLU A 86 -14.71 50.79 14.45
N ILE A 87 -13.56 51.21 13.94
CA ILE A 87 -12.29 51.16 14.68
C ILE A 87 -12.08 52.51 15.36
N ASP A 88 -12.38 52.61 16.66
CA ASP A 88 -12.01 53.77 17.48
C ASP A 88 -10.64 53.57 18.14
N ALA A 89 -9.84 54.63 18.22
CA ALA A 89 -8.40 54.58 18.42
C ALA A 89 -7.96 55.14 19.79
N GLY A 90 -8.42 54.52 20.88
CA GLY A 90 -8.06 54.88 22.26
C GLY A 90 -6.68 54.35 22.70
N GLY A 91 -5.63 55.19 22.66
CA GLY A 91 -4.27 54.81 23.06
C GLY A 91 -3.98 54.90 24.56
N GLY A 92 -3.42 53.85 25.16
CA GLY A 92 -2.91 53.84 26.54
C GLY A 92 -1.65 52.96 26.71
N ARG A 93 -0.61 53.47 27.37
CA ARG A 93 0.65 52.75 27.64
C ARG A 93 0.69 52.19 29.06
N ILE A 94 1.02 50.91 29.22
CA ILE A 94 1.56 50.32 30.47
C ILE A 94 2.72 49.39 30.09
N SER A 95 3.78 49.35 30.92
CA SER A 95 5.01 48.57 30.67
C SER A 95 4.92 47.12 31.21
N PRO A 96 5.67 46.17 30.63
CA PRO A 96 5.62 44.76 31.04
C PRO A 96 6.35 44.49 32.36
N MET A 97 5.82 43.56 33.16
CA MET A 97 6.50 42.98 34.34
C MET A 97 6.56 41.45 34.23
N HIS A 98 7.58 40.83 34.83
CA HIS A 98 7.89 39.40 34.66
C HIS A 98 7.08 38.46 35.56
N LEU A 99 6.69 37.31 35.01
CA LEU A 99 6.55 35.99 35.66
C LEU A 99 6.53 34.95 34.52
N ARG A 100 7.61 34.26 34.14
CA ARG A 100 8.53 33.36 34.87
C ARG A 100 7.88 32.04 35.28
N ARG A 101 7.87 31.06 34.37
CA ARG A 101 7.61 29.64 34.68
C ARG A 101 8.50 29.18 35.85
N GLN A 102 7.92 28.63 36.90
CA GLN A 102 8.66 27.83 37.86
C GLN A 102 8.96 26.46 37.24
N ARG A 103 10.21 26.01 37.38
CA ARG A 103 10.54 24.58 37.42
C ARG A 103 10.67 24.25 38.90
N HIS A 104 9.93 23.24 39.38
CA HIS A 104 10.34 22.57 40.60
C HIS A 104 11.45 21.57 40.24
N LEU A 105 12.59 21.75 40.88
CA LEU A 105 13.51 20.69 41.26
C LEU A 105 13.43 20.66 42.78
N ASP A 106 13.45 19.48 43.38
CA ASP A 106 13.45 19.35 44.84
C ASP A 106 14.81 19.80 45.41
N GLU A 107 14.79 20.37 46.63
CA GLU A 107 16.00 20.86 47.30
C GLU A 107 16.62 19.78 48.21
N ASP A 108 17.95 19.79 48.30
CA ASP A 108 18.73 19.01 49.28
C ASP A 108 18.50 19.48 50.73
N ASP A 109 18.89 18.66 51.70
CA ASP A 109 18.98 19.06 53.12
C ASP A 109 20.34 18.66 53.75
N VAL A 110 20.69 19.34 54.84
CA VAL A 110 21.75 19.03 55.82
C VAL A 110 23.21 19.43 55.48
N ASN A 111 23.47 20.72 55.71
CA ASN A 111 24.61 21.28 56.49
C ASN A 111 26.07 21.35 55.98
N LYS A 112 26.81 22.26 56.63
CA LYS A 112 28.23 22.60 56.44
C LYS A 112 29.12 21.92 57.50
N GLY A 113 30.41 21.72 57.20
CA GLY A 113 31.41 21.30 58.18
C GLY A 113 32.85 21.24 57.63
N ASP A 114 33.64 22.25 57.96
CA ASP A 114 35.04 22.56 57.59
C ASP A 114 36.08 21.43 57.38
N ASN A 115 37.17 21.82 56.70
CA ASN A 115 38.60 21.66 57.09
C ASN A 115 39.58 20.74 56.30
N VAL A 116 40.83 21.26 56.19
CA VAL A 116 42.13 20.60 55.91
C VAL A 116 42.50 20.24 54.45
N THR A 117 43.82 20.25 54.18
CA THR A 117 44.52 20.26 52.88
C THR A 117 45.56 19.08 52.77
N PRO A 118 46.69 19.12 52.02
CA PRO A 118 46.73 18.58 50.64
C PRO A 118 47.91 17.63 50.28
N THR A 119 47.73 16.75 49.28
CA THR A 119 48.82 16.03 48.53
C THR A 119 48.28 15.53 47.17
N GLY A 120 49.03 15.44 46.06
CA GLY A 120 50.40 15.90 45.76
C GLY A 120 51.11 15.07 44.67
N GLY A 121 51.68 15.72 43.63
CA GLY A 121 52.54 15.12 42.58
C GLY A 121 51.80 14.32 41.48
N GLU A 122 52.34 14.05 40.28
CA GLU A 122 53.49 14.59 39.49
C GLU A 122 53.05 14.50 38.00
N GLU A 123 53.19 15.48 37.11
CA GLU A 123 54.38 16.13 36.51
C GLU A 123 55.19 15.32 35.45
N LYS A 124 54.81 15.45 34.16
CA LYS A 124 55.62 15.77 32.94
C LYS A 124 54.78 15.43 31.68
N GLN A 125 54.55 16.32 30.71
CA GLN A 125 55.48 16.97 29.74
C GLN A 125 56.11 15.96 28.74
N LEU A 126 56.31 16.26 27.44
CA LEU A 126 56.47 17.55 26.73
C LEU A 126 55.80 17.60 25.32
N LYS A 127 55.25 18.78 24.95
CA LYS A 127 55.40 19.60 23.69
C LYS A 127 55.15 18.96 22.30
N ALA A 128 54.89 19.70 21.20
CA ALA A 128 54.75 21.14 20.86
C ALA A 128 53.77 21.27 19.66
N ILE A 129 52.89 22.29 19.49
CA ILE A 129 53.12 23.74 19.23
C ILE A 129 53.65 23.96 17.78
N GLU A 130 53.11 24.81 16.89
CA GLU A 130 52.24 26.01 17.02
C GLU A 130 51.24 26.25 15.84
N HIS A 131 50.35 27.25 16.00
CA HIS A 131 49.50 27.94 14.97
C HIS A 131 50.28 29.18 14.40
N PRO A 132 49.75 30.21 13.66
CA PRO A 132 48.36 30.58 13.32
C PRO A 132 48.11 31.13 11.86
N ASP A 133 46.97 31.78 11.66
CA ASP A 133 46.40 32.34 10.42
C ASP A 133 46.91 33.73 9.99
N GLN A 134 46.83 34.04 8.68
CA GLN A 134 46.29 35.26 8.00
C GLN A 134 46.71 35.23 6.50
N LYS A 135 45.91 35.50 5.44
CA LYS A 135 44.86 36.48 5.06
C LYS A 135 45.42 37.69 4.25
N PHE A 136 44.72 38.11 3.18
CA PHE A 136 45.06 39.20 2.21
C PHE A 136 46.19 38.89 1.20
N ASP A 137 46.23 39.38 -0.05
CA ASP A 137 45.15 39.88 -0.95
C ASP A 137 45.55 39.87 -2.45
N ASP A 138 44.56 40.01 -3.32
CA ASP A 138 44.48 40.67 -4.66
C ASP A 138 45.56 40.63 -5.80
N THR A 139 45.01 40.60 -7.03
CA THR A 139 45.45 41.19 -8.34
C THR A 139 46.55 40.57 -9.25
N ASP A 140 46.11 40.27 -10.49
CA ASP A 140 46.61 40.69 -11.84
C ASP A 140 48.09 40.35 -12.26
N ASP A 141 48.45 39.93 -13.49
CA ASP A 141 47.85 40.10 -14.83
C ASP A 141 48.65 39.34 -15.96
N LEU A 142 48.17 39.44 -17.21
CA LEU A 142 48.87 39.54 -18.51
C LEU A 142 49.42 38.31 -19.33
N VAL A 143 49.10 38.38 -20.64
CA VAL A 143 49.74 37.81 -21.86
C VAL A 143 49.63 36.27 -22.08
N ASP A 144 49.03 35.70 -23.13
CA ASP A 144 48.62 36.06 -24.54
C ASP A 144 49.64 35.79 -25.66
N ASP A 145 49.43 34.71 -26.42
CA ASP A 145 49.88 34.44 -27.82
C ASP A 145 49.25 33.09 -28.29
N GLY A 146 48.86 32.84 -29.55
CA GLY A 146 48.81 33.71 -30.72
C GLY A 146 48.53 32.96 -32.05
N GLY A 147 47.27 32.98 -32.53
CA GLY A 147 46.88 32.69 -33.93
C GLY A 147 47.07 31.26 -34.51
N ASP A 148 46.73 30.97 -35.77
CA ASP A 148 45.70 31.50 -36.70
C ASP A 148 45.55 30.50 -37.90
N GLU A 149 44.62 30.79 -38.82
CA GLU A 149 44.48 30.29 -40.20
C GLU A 149 43.77 28.91 -40.37
N ARG A 150 42.51 28.84 -40.85
CA ARG A 150 41.91 29.09 -42.21
C ARG A 150 41.91 27.80 -43.08
N GLU A 151 41.00 27.57 -44.05
CA GLU A 151 39.99 28.41 -44.73
C GLU A 151 38.91 27.57 -45.48
N LYS A 152 37.67 28.09 -45.64
CA LYS A 152 36.67 27.85 -46.75
C LYS A 152 36.21 26.38 -47.03
N SER A 153 35.05 26.06 -47.63
CA SER A 153 33.76 26.70 -48.02
C SER A 153 32.76 25.53 -48.32
N VAL A 154 31.50 25.61 -48.77
CA VAL A 154 30.61 26.62 -49.43
C VAL A 154 29.18 26.52 -48.81
N ALA A 155 28.18 27.24 -49.34
CA ALA A 155 26.81 27.32 -48.83
C ALA A 155 25.80 26.28 -49.38
N GLY A 156 24.66 26.16 -48.70
CA GLY A 156 23.44 25.49 -49.15
C GLY A 156 22.31 25.59 -48.12
N ASN A 157 21.31 26.44 -48.37
CA ASN A 157 20.09 26.55 -47.55
C ASN A 157 19.12 25.38 -47.87
N ASP A 158 17.99 25.12 -47.18
CA ASP A 158 17.15 25.88 -46.24
C ASP A 158 16.53 24.94 -45.17
N VAL A 159 16.10 25.49 -44.02
CA VAL A 159 14.78 25.31 -43.36
C VAL A 159 14.82 25.98 -41.97
N ALA A 160 13.66 26.44 -41.48
CA ALA A 160 13.56 27.41 -40.39
C ALA A 160 13.75 26.85 -38.97
N LYS A 161 14.16 27.76 -38.07
CA LYS A 161 14.25 27.54 -36.62
C LYS A 161 12.86 27.34 -36.00
N LEU A 162 12.73 26.31 -35.17
CA LEU A 162 12.26 26.53 -33.80
C LEU A 162 13.45 26.28 -32.87
N ARG A 163 13.40 26.82 -31.65
CA ARG A 163 14.54 26.90 -30.74
C ARG A 163 14.18 26.17 -29.46
N ASP A 164 15.04 25.27 -29.04
CA ASP A 164 14.93 24.60 -27.74
C ASP A 164 15.37 25.59 -26.64
N ASP A 165 14.52 25.73 -25.62
CA ASP A 165 14.84 26.38 -24.34
C ASP A 165 14.35 25.43 -23.22
N GLU A 166 14.99 24.26 -23.08
CA GLU A 166 14.86 23.41 -21.89
C GLU A 166 15.97 23.76 -20.89
N SER A 167 15.63 24.51 -19.84
CA SER A 167 16.50 24.77 -18.70
C SER A 167 15.68 24.92 -17.41
N ASP A 168 16.17 24.30 -16.34
CA ASP A 168 15.92 24.62 -14.94
C ASP A 168 14.46 24.50 -14.43
N ALA A 169 14.11 23.29 -13.97
CA ALA A 169 12.90 22.98 -13.21
C ALA A 169 13.12 21.93 -12.09
N ASP A 170 14.33 21.89 -11.53
CA ASP A 170 14.60 21.30 -10.21
C ASP A 170 14.57 22.42 -9.14
N ASP A 171 14.48 22.05 -7.85
CA ASP A 171 14.32 22.92 -6.66
C ASP A 171 13.00 23.73 -6.57
N ILE A 172 12.02 23.17 -5.84
CA ILE A 172 11.04 23.94 -5.06
C ILE A 172 11.19 23.56 -3.58
N ASP A 173 11.87 24.43 -2.82
CA ASP A 173 11.94 24.38 -1.36
C ASP A 173 10.55 24.65 -0.75
N VAL A 174 10.10 23.79 0.16
CA VAL A 174 8.75 23.89 0.77
C VAL A 174 8.80 24.85 1.97
N GLN A 175 8.94 26.13 1.68
CA GLN A 175 8.74 27.17 2.70
C GLN A 175 7.25 27.35 2.96
N MET A 176 6.78 26.86 4.11
CA MET A 176 5.47 27.24 4.66
C MET A 176 5.39 28.78 4.76
N ASN A 177 4.26 29.35 4.34
CA ASN A 177 4.11 30.80 4.35
C ASN A 177 4.03 31.31 5.80
N LYS A 178 4.93 32.22 6.18
CA LYS A 178 5.06 32.73 7.56
C LYS A 178 3.82 33.48 8.07
N GLU A 179 2.96 33.92 7.16
CA GLU A 179 1.65 34.50 7.47
C GLU A 179 0.71 33.46 8.08
N GLU A 180 0.67 32.22 7.55
CA GLU A 180 -0.19 31.15 8.08
C GLU A 180 0.26 30.73 9.49
N GLU A 181 1.57 30.56 9.71
CA GLU A 181 2.14 30.27 11.04
C GLU A 181 1.80 31.38 12.07
N THR A 182 1.68 32.62 11.59
CA THR A 182 1.33 33.78 12.42
C THR A 182 -0.17 33.80 12.77
N GLU A 183 -1.07 33.45 11.84
CA GLU A 183 -2.51 33.32 12.12
C GLU A 183 -2.82 32.14 13.04
N TRP A 184 -2.17 30.99 12.85
CA TRP A 184 -2.31 29.84 13.76
C TRP A 184 -1.91 30.19 15.21
N LYS A 185 -0.81 30.95 15.38
CA LYS A 185 -0.39 31.45 16.70
C LYS A 185 -1.36 32.46 17.32
N LYS A 186 -2.04 33.29 16.50
CA LYS A 186 -3.12 34.17 16.99
C LYS A 186 -4.35 33.37 17.45
N MET A 187 -4.80 32.38 16.67
CA MET A 187 -5.95 31.55 17.02
C MET A 187 -5.72 30.76 18.31
N ALA A 188 -4.54 30.16 18.49
CA ALA A 188 -4.19 29.44 19.72
C ALA A 188 -4.24 30.36 20.96
N ILE A 189 -3.70 31.59 20.86
CA ILE A 189 -3.66 32.57 21.96
C ILE A 189 -5.05 33.13 22.32
N ASN A 190 -6.03 33.07 21.41
CA ASN A 190 -7.40 33.44 21.72
C ASN A 190 -8.14 32.31 22.45
N LEU A 191 -7.95 31.06 22.02
CA LEU A 191 -8.55 29.88 22.67
C LEU A 191 -8.07 29.67 24.12
N GLU A 192 -6.87 30.13 24.48
CA GLU A 192 -6.38 30.15 25.88
C GLU A 192 -6.95 31.31 26.73
N LYS A 193 -7.73 32.24 26.17
CA LYS A 193 -8.28 33.41 26.89
C LYS A 193 -9.75 33.32 27.22
N ASP A 194 -10.55 32.68 26.37
CA ASP A 194 -12.01 32.62 26.53
C ASP A 194 -12.45 31.55 27.56
N GLY A 195 -11.49 30.84 28.18
CA GLY A 195 -11.73 29.65 29.00
C GLY A 195 -11.64 29.83 30.52
N ASN A 196 -11.90 31.02 31.09
CA ASN A 196 -11.83 31.19 32.55
C ASN A 196 -12.73 32.32 33.13
N GLY A 197 -13.96 31.96 33.53
CA GLY A 197 -14.72 32.70 34.55
C GLY A 197 -16.13 33.21 34.19
N GLU A 198 -17.12 32.32 34.18
CA GLU A 198 -18.51 32.62 34.56
C GLU A 198 -19.01 31.51 35.53
N GLU A 199 -20.01 31.78 36.35
CA GLU A 199 -20.35 31.00 37.56
C GLU A 199 -21.38 29.88 37.30
N GLU A 200 -21.36 28.82 38.13
CA GLU A 200 -22.30 27.68 38.04
C GLU A 200 -23.69 28.02 38.64
N GLU A 201 -24.70 28.28 37.81
CA GLU A 201 -26.11 28.12 38.22
C GLU A 201 -26.62 26.71 37.90
N ASN A 202 -27.22 26.05 38.90
CA ASN A 202 -27.69 24.67 38.80
C ASN A 202 -29.06 24.59 38.12
N VAL A 203 -29.15 23.82 37.03
CA VAL A 203 -30.43 23.33 36.48
C VAL A 203 -30.30 21.83 36.21
N GLU A 204 -30.74 21.01 37.16
CA GLU A 204 -30.98 19.58 36.93
C GLU A 204 -32.31 19.41 36.20
N GLU A 205 -32.30 18.85 34.99
CA GLU A 205 -33.50 18.33 34.33
C GLU A 205 -33.19 16.94 33.73
N GLU A 206 -33.84 15.90 34.26
CA GLU A 206 -33.51 14.51 33.93
C GLU A 206 -34.01 14.09 32.53
N LEU A 207 -33.09 13.69 31.64
CA LEU A 207 -33.40 12.89 30.45
C LEU A 207 -32.73 11.52 30.51
N ALA A 208 -33.18 10.70 31.46
CA ALA A 208 -32.75 9.33 31.63
C ALA A 208 -33.26 8.42 30.49
N PHE A 209 -32.38 8.08 29.55
CA PHE A 209 -32.60 6.96 28.62
C PHE A 209 -32.18 5.65 29.28
N PRO A 210 -33.08 4.68 29.52
CA PRO A 210 -32.73 3.39 30.12
C PRO A 210 -32.01 2.49 29.10
N MET A 211 -30.68 2.56 29.07
CA MET A 211 -29.85 1.61 28.35
C MET A 211 -29.59 0.38 29.24
N GLU A 212 -30.46 -0.63 29.16
CA GLU A 212 -30.26 -1.88 29.89
C GLU A 212 -29.00 -2.61 29.41
N PHE A 213 -27.93 -2.50 30.18
CA PHE A 213 -26.75 -3.37 30.06
C PHE A 213 -27.14 -4.79 30.44
N VAL A 214 -27.47 -5.62 29.45
CA VAL A 214 -27.60 -7.08 29.62
C VAL A 214 -26.21 -7.63 29.99
N PRO A 215 -26.02 -8.20 31.20
CA PRO A 215 -24.73 -8.78 31.56
C PRO A 215 -24.48 -10.02 30.69
N ILE A 216 -23.30 -10.09 30.06
CA ILE A 216 -22.84 -11.34 29.45
C ILE A 216 -22.52 -12.28 30.61
N HIS A 217 -23.42 -13.23 30.89
CA HIS A 217 -23.21 -14.22 31.95
C HIS A 217 -21.92 -15.02 31.73
N ASP A 218 -21.24 -15.34 32.84
CA ASP A 218 -19.97 -16.07 32.85
C ASP A 218 -20.05 -17.37 32.04
N VAL A 219 -19.37 -17.40 30.89
CA VAL A 219 -19.05 -18.65 30.20
C VAL A 219 -18.06 -19.40 31.09
N HIS A 220 -18.57 -20.35 31.88
CA HIS A 220 -17.76 -21.20 32.75
C HIS A 220 -16.67 -21.90 31.93
N LEU A 221 -15.42 -21.45 32.12
CA LEU A 221 -14.22 -22.18 31.71
C LEU A 221 -14.14 -23.45 32.56
N ALA A 222 -14.65 -24.55 32.02
CA ALA A 222 -14.57 -25.85 32.67
C ALA A 222 -13.08 -26.27 32.75
N GLU A 223 -12.59 -26.48 33.98
CA GLU A 223 -11.24 -27.00 34.21
C GLU A 223 -11.13 -28.44 33.67
N VAL A 224 -10.55 -28.60 32.47
CA VAL A 224 -10.27 -29.93 31.90
C VAL A 224 -9.11 -30.55 32.67
N SER A 225 -9.45 -31.37 33.67
CA SER A 225 -8.49 -32.08 34.51
C SER A 225 -7.49 -32.91 33.69
N ALA A 226 -6.20 -32.83 34.00
CA ALA A 226 -5.14 -33.50 33.26
C ALA A 226 -5.17 -35.03 33.39
N GLY A 227 -5.92 -35.70 32.50
CA GLY A 227 -5.97 -37.15 32.40
C GLY A 227 -4.68 -37.74 31.81
N LYS A 228 -3.99 -38.59 32.57
CA LYS A 228 -2.90 -39.42 32.03
C LYS A 228 -3.45 -40.41 31.00
N ILE A 229 -2.91 -40.40 29.79
CA ILE A 229 -3.05 -41.49 28.82
C ILE A 229 -1.65 -41.86 28.32
N ASP A 230 -1.26 -43.12 28.53
CA ASP A 230 0.00 -43.67 28.03
C ASP A 230 -0.08 -44.06 26.56
N GLY A 231 1.04 -43.93 25.84
CA GLY A 231 1.37 -44.86 24.76
C GLY A 231 0.95 -44.50 23.33
N LYS A 232 1.82 -43.75 22.64
CA LYS A 232 2.06 -43.81 21.18
C LYS A 232 0.85 -43.56 20.25
N ASN A 233 0.75 -42.32 19.78
CA ASN A 233 0.81 -42.07 18.33
C ASN A 233 1.40 -40.68 18.10
N SER A 234 2.53 -40.60 17.36
CA SER A 234 3.18 -39.33 17.04
C SER A 234 2.50 -38.69 15.82
N VAL A 235 1.32 -38.13 16.04
CA VAL A 235 0.79 -37.08 15.14
C VAL A 235 1.71 -35.89 15.29
N ASN A 236 2.21 -35.35 14.16
CA ASN A 236 3.16 -34.25 14.17
C ASN A 236 2.40 -32.93 14.30
N GLU A 237 1.92 -32.64 15.51
CA GLU A 237 1.18 -31.41 15.83
C GLU A 237 1.97 -30.18 15.38
N SER A 238 1.33 -29.31 14.59
CA SER A 238 1.94 -28.05 14.17
C SER A 238 1.91 -27.09 15.36
N GLU A 239 3.08 -26.60 15.76
CA GLU A 239 3.25 -25.69 16.90
C GLU A 239 2.26 -24.52 16.78
N MET A 240 1.42 -24.33 17.81
CA MET A 240 0.41 -23.29 17.83
C MET A 240 0.89 -22.07 18.61
N ILE A 241 0.79 -20.91 17.98
CA ILE A 241 1.16 -19.61 18.52
C ILE A 241 -0.12 -18.82 18.80
N ASP A 242 -0.53 -18.72 20.06
CA ASP A 242 -1.55 -17.76 20.46
C ASP A 242 -0.89 -16.40 20.72
N MET A 243 -1.26 -15.39 19.94
CA MET A 243 -0.74 -14.04 20.07
C MET A 243 -1.02 -13.42 21.43
N ARG A 244 -2.12 -13.77 22.12
CA ARG A 244 -2.41 -13.30 23.48
C ARG A 244 -1.35 -13.81 24.47
N ASN A 245 -1.04 -15.10 24.41
CA ASN A 245 -0.07 -15.75 25.30
C ASN A 245 1.36 -15.31 24.95
N LEU A 246 1.66 -15.08 23.67
CA LEU A 246 2.94 -14.50 23.23
C LEU A 246 3.12 -13.08 23.75
N VAL A 247 2.12 -12.20 23.60
CA VAL A 247 2.17 -10.82 24.11
C VAL A 247 2.32 -10.78 25.64
N GLN A 248 1.66 -11.67 26.38
CA GLN A 248 1.83 -11.78 27.84
C GLN A 248 3.21 -12.26 28.30
N THR A 249 4.03 -12.83 27.41
CA THR A 249 5.36 -13.41 27.74
C THR A 249 6.53 -12.71 27.04
N LEU A 250 6.26 -11.72 26.19
CA LEU A 250 7.30 -10.88 25.57
C LEU A 250 7.78 -9.80 26.56
N PRO A 251 9.10 -9.54 26.65
CA PRO A 251 9.63 -8.49 27.52
C PRO A 251 9.66 -7.10 26.86
N PHE A 252 9.28 -6.99 25.58
CA PHE A 252 9.23 -5.76 24.75
C PHE A 252 10.53 -4.92 24.64
N GLU A 253 11.65 -5.42 25.15
CA GLU A 253 12.97 -4.77 25.11
C GLU A 253 13.46 -4.32 23.71
N ASN A 254 13.58 -3.00 23.51
CA ASN A 254 14.20 -2.39 22.33
C ASN A 254 15.74 -2.31 22.41
N VAL A 255 16.40 -3.40 22.81
CA VAL A 255 17.88 -3.49 22.86
C VAL A 255 18.48 -3.49 21.44
N ASP A 256 19.48 -2.63 21.23
CA ASP A 256 20.20 -2.45 19.97
C ASP A 256 20.88 -3.74 19.46
N GLY A 257 20.29 -4.33 18.42
CA GLY A 257 20.77 -5.54 17.74
C GLY A 257 21.97 -5.33 16.79
N GLY A 258 22.54 -4.12 16.72
CA GLY A 258 23.65 -3.76 15.84
C GLY A 258 23.20 -3.10 14.54
N ALA A 259 23.51 -3.71 13.40
CA ALA A 259 23.08 -3.20 12.09
C ALA A 259 21.55 -3.33 11.92
N TRP A 260 20.99 -4.49 12.29
CA TRP A 260 19.55 -4.66 12.48
C TRP A 260 19.19 -4.20 13.89
N LYS A 261 18.89 -2.91 14.03
CA LYS A 261 18.66 -2.22 15.32
C LYS A 261 17.74 -2.95 16.29
N GLN A 262 16.71 -3.62 15.78
CA GLN A 262 15.68 -4.27 16.62
C GLN A 262 15.86 -5.78 16.76
N GLY A 263 16.84 -6.38 16.08
CA GLY A 263 17.06 -7.83 16.06
C GLY A 263 18.37 -8.25 16.72
N TRP A 264 19.26 -8.83 15.91
CA TRP A 264 20.60 -9.29 16.30
C TRP A 264 21.50 -9.47 15.07
N ASN A 265 22.78 -9.78 15.26
CA ASN A 265 23.73 -10.10 14.19
C ASN A 265 23.42 -11.48 13.55
N VAL A 266 22.53 -11.50 12.56
CA VAL A 266 22.09 -12.70 11.84
C VAL A 266 23.25 -13.32 11.05
N GLN A 267 23.49 -14.62 11.22
CA GLN A 267 24.48 -15.37 10.45
C GLN A 267 23.90 -15.82 9.09
N PRO A 268 24.69 -15.87 8.01
CA PRO A 268 24.20 -16.26 6.68
C PRO A 268 23.84 -17.74 6.59
N LYS A 269 22.65 -18.06 6.07
CA LYS A 269 22.17 -19.43 5.80
C LYS A 269 23.07 -20.10 4.75
N GLN A 270 23.51 -21.31 5.04
CA GLN A 270 24.39 -22.12 4.18
C GLN A 270 23.59 -22.97 3.19
N GLY A 271 24.25 -23.45 2.13
CA GLY A 271 23.64 -24.32 1.11
C GLY A 271 22.85 -23.56 0.04
N LYS A 272 22.01 -24.29 -0.72
CA LYS A 272 21.30 -23.74 -1.89
C LYS A 272 20.33 -22.61 -1.51
N LEU A 273 20.35 -21.50 -2.25
CA LEU A 273 19.44 -20.37 -2.09
C LEU A 273 18.65 -20.12 -3.38
N GLN A 274 17.34 -19.86 -3.27
CA GLN A 274 16.51 -19.37 -4.37
C GLN A 274 15.97 -17.99 -4.01
N VAL A 275 16.17 -17.01 -4.88
CA VAL A 275 15.85 -15.60 -4.63
C VAL A 275 14.86 -15.09 -5.67
N PHE A 276 13.71 -14.61 -5.21
CA PHE A 276 12.77 -13.86 -6.03
C PHE A 276 12.86 -12.39 -5.65
N VAL A 277 13.38 -11.57 -6.57
CA VAL A 277 13.40 -10.11 -6.44
C VAL A 277 12.13 -9.58 -7.07
N VAL A 278 11.29 -8.89 -6.30
CA VAL A 278 9.91 -8.53 -6.70
C VAL A 278 9.76 -7.01 -6.73
N PRO A 279 9.87 -6.37 -7.92
CA PRO A 279 9.65 -4.94 -8.10
C PRO A 279 8.21 -4.54 -7.77
N HIS A 280 8.04 -3.50 -6.96
CA HIS A 280 6.75 -2.90 -6.62
C HIS A 280 6.87 -1.39 -6.48
N SER A 281 5.73 -0.71 -6.43
CA SER A 281 5.60 0.70 -6.10
C SER A 281 4.37 0.86 -5.24
N HIS A 282 4.51 1.39 -4.03
CA HIS A 282 3.34 1.66 -3.18
C HIS A 282 2.69 2.97 -3.61
N ASN A 283 1.38 3.00 -3.81
CA ASN A 283 0.69 4.15 -4.40
C ASN A 283 -0.57 4.49 -3.61
N ASP A 284 -0.43 5.36 -2.62
CA ASP A 284 -1.51 5.82 -1.75
C ASP A 284 -2.67 6.48 -2.50
N PRO A 285 -3.90 5.96 -2.39
CA PRO A 285 -5.11 6.59 -2.90
C PRO A 285 -5.51 7.92 -2.19
N GLY A 286 -4.61 8.54 -1.44
CA GLY A 286 -4.79 9.84 -0.76
C GLY A 286 -4.10 9.88 0.60
N TRP A 287 -3.05 10.70 0.75
CA TRP A 287 -2.24 10.77 1.98
C TRP A 287 -1.68 12.18 2.22
N ILE A 288 -0.58 12.57 1.56
CA ILE A 288 -0.07 13.95 1.60
C ILE A 288 -0.72 14.79 0.47
N LYS A 289 -0.89 14.18 -0.71
CA LYS A 289 -1.67 14.72 -1.84
C LYS A 289 -3.04 14.05 -1.91
N THR A 290 -3.97 14.63 -2.67
CA THR A 290 -5.22 13.96 -3.03
C THR A 290 -4.99 12.82 -4.02
N PHE A 291 -5.97 11.91 -4.11
CA PHE A 291 -6.02 10.83 -5.09
C PHE A 291 -5.66 11.30 -6.52
N ASP A 292 -6.34 12.34 -7.00
CA ASP A 292 -6.19 12.88 -8.36
C ASP A 292 -4.83 13.56 -8.57
N GLN A 293 -4.31 14.25 -7.54
CA GLN A 293 -2.98 14.86 -7.57
C GLN A 293 -1.88 13.81 -7.64
N TYR A 294 -1.96 12.72 -6.85
CA TYR A 294 -1.05 11.59 -6.96
C TYR A 294 -1.14 10.93 -8.33
N PHE A 295 -2.36 10.69 -8.86
CA PHE A 295 -2.52 10.11 -10.19
C PHE A 295 -1.81 10.93 -11.28
N GLN A 296 -2.12 12.22 -11.37
CA GLN A 296 -1.60 13.09 -12.45
C GLN A 296 -0.11 13.40 -12.30
N THR A 297 0.41 13.53 -11.06
CA THR A 297 1.84 13.87 -10.86
C THR A 297 2.77 12.65 -10.77
N GLN A 298 2.28 11.49 -10.33
CA GLN A 298 3.12 10.32 -10.01
C GLN A 298 2.58 9.02 -10.61
N THR A 299 1.40 8.54 -10.20
CA THR A 299 0.96 7.16 -10.47
C THR A 299 0.81 6.83 -11.97
N LYS A 300 0.32 7.78 -12.76
CA LYS A 300 0.23 7.67 -14.23
C LYS A 300 1.61 7.49 -14.87
N ASN A 301 2.61 8.21 -14.38
CA ASN A 301 3.99 8.14 -14.87
C ASN A 301 4.64 6.81 -14.47
N ILE A 302 4.37 6.34 -13.25
CA ILE A 302 4.82 5.03 -12.73
C ILE A 302 4.33 3.89 -13.62
N LEU A 303 3.02 3.76 -13.80
CA LEU A 303 2.43 2.67 -14.62
C LEU A 303 2.95 2.70 -16.07
N THR A 304 3.11 3.90 -16.64
CA THR A 304 3.64 4.08 -18.00
C THR A 304 5.13 3.72 -18.10
N CYS A 305 5.96 4.09 -17.12
CA CYS A 305 7.38 3.74 -17.09
C CYS A 305 7.59 2.24 -16.87
N VAL A 306 6.80 1.61 -15.99
CA VAL A 306 6.80 0.16 -15.76
C VAL A 306 6.38 -0.60 -17.01
N TYR A 307 5.27 -0.22 -17.66
CA TYR A 307 4.82 -0.80 -18.93
C TYR A 307 5.93 -0.74 -20.00
N ASN A 308 6.49 0.44 -20.23
CA ASN A 308 7.58 0.64 -21.20
C ASN A 308 8.84 -0.16 -20.84
N ALA A 309 9.16 -0.31 -19.55
CA ALA A 309 10.31 -1.08 -19.10
C ALA A 309 10.09 -2.59 -19.23
N LEU A 310 8.88 -3.10 -18.99
CA LEU A 310 8.53 -4.50 -19.22
C LEU A 310 8.66 -4.84 -20.71
N LEU A 311 8.16 -4.00 -21.63
CA LEU A 311 8.26 -4.28 -23.07
C LEU A 311 9.69 -4.46 -23.60
N LYS A 312 10.72 -3.95 -22.92
CA LYS A 312 12.13 -4.01 -23.36
C LYS A 312 12.86 -5.32 -23.06
N ASP A 313 12.46 -6.08 -22.04
CA ASP A 313 13.17 -7.30 -21.64
C ASP A 313 12.20 -8.35 -21.03
N PRO A 314 12.07 -9.55 -21.62
CA PRO A 314 11.16 -10.59 -21.16
C PRO A 314 11.44 -11.07 -19.73
N ARG A 315 12.65 -10.85 -19.19
CA ARG A 315 13.03 -11.23 -17.82
C ARG A 315 12.42 -10.32 -16.75
N ARG A 316 12.01 -9.10 -17.10
CA ARG A 316 11.50 -8.10 -16.14
C ARG A 316 10.10 -8.45 -15.67
N LYS A 317 9.82 -8.16 -14.39
CA LYS A 317 8.54 -8.37 -13.72
C LYS A 317 8.17 -7.22 -12.79
N PHE A 318 6.89 -7.08 -12.46
CA PHE A 318 6.35 -6.07 -11.55
C PHE A 318 5.05 -6.57 -10.88
N ILE A 319 4.77 -6.14 -9.63
CA ILE A 319 3.48 -6.37 -8.95
C ILE A 319 2.72 -5.06 -8.70
N TRP A 320 1.38 -5.12 -8.71
CA TRP A 320 0.50 -3.97 -8.47
C TRP A 320 -0.66 -4.31 -7.52
N ALA A 321 -0.95 -3.44 -6.56
CA ALA A 321 -1.98 -3.67 -5.54
C ALA A 321 -3.23 -2.80 -5.73
N GLU A 322 -3.07 -1.49 -5.95
CA GLU A 322 -4.13 -0.49 -5.83
C GLU A 322 -4.93 -0.37 -7.15
N ILE A 323 -5.97 -1.18 -7.30
CA ILE A 323 -6.76 -1.30 -8.55
C ILE A 323 -7.46 0.01 -8.93
N VAL A 324 -7.80 0.87 -7.96
CA VAL A 324 -8.38 2.20 -8.20
C VAL A 324 -7.52 3.07 -9.15
N TYR A 325 -6.19 3.04 -9.00
CA TYR A 325 -5.28 3.78 -9.88
C TYR A 325 -5.08 3.10 -11.23
N PHE A 326 -5.14 1.77 -11.26
CA PHE A 326 -5.03 1.03 -12.51
C PHE A 326 -6.27 1.24 -13.39
N ASP A 327 -7.49 1.35 -12.83
CA ASP A 327 -8.70 1.76 -13.57
C ASP A 327 -8.55 3.15 -14.20
N TRP A 328 -8.00 4.11 -13.46
CA TRP A 328 -7.75 5.47 -13.98
C TRP A 328 -6.71 5.49 -15.10
N TRP A 329 -5.58 4.81 -14.95
CA TRP A 329 -4.57 4.69 -16.00
C TRP A 329 -5.13 3.98 -17.24
N TRP A 330 -5.83 2.85 -17.03
CA TRP A 330 -6.42 2.03 -18.10
C TRP A 330 -7.40 2.82 -18.98
N LYS A 331 -8.25 3.68 -18.38
CA LYS A 331 -9.19 4.54 -19.10
C LYS A 331 -8.53 5.53 -20.07
N GLU A 332 -7.28 5.93 -19.82
CA GLU A 332 -6.53 6.83 -20.68
C GLU A 332 -5.74 6.12 -21.79
N GLN A 333 -5.63 4.78 -21.74
CA GLN A 333 -4.80 4.02 -22.68
C GLN A 333 -5.52 3.69 -24.00
N SER A 334 -4.73 3.55 -25.07
CA SER A 334 -5.21 3.04 -26.37
C SER A 334 -5.36 1.52 -26.36
N GLU A 335 -6.20 0.97 -27.25
CA GLU A 335 -6.38 -0.49 -27.39
C GLU A 335 -5.06 -1.24 -27.68
N SER A 336 -4.09 -0.60 -28.36
CA SER A 336 -2.76 -1.20 -28.56
C SER A 336 -1.96 -1.34 -27.26
N VAL A 337 -2.20 -0.48 -26.28
CA VAL A 337 -1.61 -0.58 -24.93
C VAL A 337 -2.42 -1.58 -24.10
N HIS A 338 -3.75 -1.58 -24.21
CA HIS A 338 -4.61 -2.59 -23.57
C HIS A 338 -4.21 -4.02 -23.95
N GLU A 339 -4.04 -4.30 -25.25
CA GLU A 339 -3.69 -5.65 -25.72
C GLU A 339 -2.27 -6.07 -25.29
N GLN A 340 -1.28 -5.18 -25.41
CA GLN A 340 0.07 -5.44 -24.91
C GLN A 340 0.08 -5.66 -23.40
N MET A 341 -0.80 -4.97 -22.65
CA MET A 341 -0.95 -5.16 -21.21
C MET A 341 -1.62 -6.49 -20.86
N ARG A 342 -2.66 -6.91 -21.61
CA ARG A 342 -3.25 -8.26 -21.49
C ARG A 342 -2.19 -9.35 -21.71
N ILE A 343 -1.27 -9.15 -22.66
CA ILE A 343 -0.13 -10.05 -22.91
C ILE A 343 0.83 -10.06 -21.70
N LEU A 344 1.26 -8.91 -21.18
CA LEU A 344 2.16 -8.83 -20.00
C LEU A 344 1.57 -9.49 -18.74
N ILE A 345 0.24 -9.39 -18.56
CA ILE A 345 -0.50 -10.05 -17.49
C ILE A 345 -0.54 -11.57 -17.70
N LYS A 346 -0.89 -12.02 -18.92
CA LYS A 346 -0.94 -13.43 -19.29
C LYS A 346 0.43 -14.13 -19.22
N GLU A 347 1.51 -13.41 -19.50
CA GLU A 347 2.89 -13.86 -19.32
C GLU A 347 3.36 -13.89 -17.85
N LYS A 348 2.53 -13.43 -16.90
CA LYS A 348 2.87 -13.27 -15.47
C LYS A 348 4.12 -12.41 -15.25
N ARG A 349 4.16 -11.30 -15.96
CA ARG A 349 5.24 -10.29 -15.90
C ARG A 349 4.73 -8.97 -15.32
N PHE A 350 3.45 -8.67 -15.48
CA PHE A 350 2.72 -7.81 -14.56
C PHE A 350 1.72 -8.67 -13.78
N GLU A 351 1.73 -8.60 -12.44
CA GLU A 351 0.82 -9.37 -11.58
C GLU A 351 0.04 -8.44 -10.66
N PHE A 352 -1.28 -8.57 -10.66
CA PHE A 352 -2.12 -7.99 -9.61
C PHE A 352 -1.96 -8.82 -8.32
N VAL A 353 -1.75 -8.13 -7.20
CA VAL A 353 -1.69 -8.73 -5.85
C VAL A 353 -2.82 -8.16 -5.00
N THR A 354 -3.40 -8.98 -4.12
CA THR A 354 -4.67 -8.70 -3.40
C THR A 354 -5.89 -8.57 -4.33
N GLY A 355 -5.89 -7.57 -5.21
CA GLY A 355 -6.99 -7.25 -6.13
C GLY A 355 -8.12 -6.44 -5.50
N GLY A 356 -7.93 -5.88 -4.30
CA GLY A 356 -8.88 -4.92 -3.73
C GLY A 356 -8.83 -3.58 -4.45
N TRP A 357 -9.87 -2.76 -4.29
CA TRP A 357 -9.90 -1.40 -4.83
C TRP A 357 -8.73 -0.57 -4.27
N VAL A 358 -8.41 -0.79 -2.99
CA VAL A 358 -7.30 -0.17 -2.25
C VAL A 358 -6.57 -1.23 -1.40
N MET A 359 -5.44 -0.84 -0.79
CA MET A 359 -4.88 -1.55 0.37
C MET A 359 -5.51 -0.96 1.64
N PRO A 360 -6.42 -1.65 2.34
CA PRO A 360 -7.29 -1.04 3.32
C PRO A 360 -6.65 -0.91 4.71
N ASP A 361 -7.19 -0.05 5.57
CA ASP A 361 -6.99 -0.19 7.02
C ASP A 361 -7.58 -1.53 7.51
N GLU A 362 -6.95 -2.11 8.53
CA GLU A 362 -7.39 -3.35 9.17
C GLU A 362 -7.87 -3.15 10.62
N ALA A 363 -7.81 -1.91 11.15
CA ALA A 363 -8.31 -1.57 12.49
C ALA A 363 -9.71 -0.95 12.47
N ASN A 364 -9.94 0.08 11.65
CA ASN A 364 -11.17 0.89 11.68
C ASN A 364 -12.19 0.53 10.59
N SER A 365 -11.80 -0.25 9.58
CA SER A 365 -12.71 -0.68 8.51
C SER A 365 -13.68 -1.76 8.99
N ASP A 366 -14.96 -1.64 8.60
CA ASP A 366 -15.96 -2.68 8.87
C ASP A 366 -15.78 -3.88 7.94
N ILE A 367 -16.29 -5.04 8.35
CA ILE A 367 -16.34 -6.23 7.49
C ILE A 367 -17.12 -5.93 6.21
N TYR A 368 -18.24 -5.19 6.29
CA TYR A 368 -19.01 -4.81 5.09
C TYR A 368 -18.20 -3.92 4.14
N ALA A 369 -17.52 -2.90 4.67
CA ALA A 369 -16.72 -1.98 3.86
C ALA A 369 -15.48 -2.67 3.26
N LEU A 370 -14.86 -3.59 4.00
CA LEU A 370 -13.80 -4.47 3.50
C LEU A 370 -14.31 -5.36 2.36
N GLU A 371 -15.48 -6.00 2.48
CA GLU A 371 -16.05 -6.79 1.37
C GLU A 371 -16.40 -5.92 0.14
N VAL A 372 -16.93 -4.70 0.34
CA VAL A 372 -17.24 -3.78 -0.76
C VAL A 372 -15.99 -3.41 -1.56
N GLN A 373 -14.90 -2.99 -0.91
CA GLN A 373 -13.69 -2.59 -1.61
C GLN A 373 -12.99 -3.78 -2.29
N PHE A 374 -13.03 -4.96 -1.66
CA PHE A 374 -12.45 -6.18 -2.23
C PHE A 374 -13.20 -6.62 -3.49
N ASP A 375 -14.53 -6.56 -3.47
CA ASP A 375 -15.36 -6.98 -4.59
C ASP A 375 -15.36 -5.97 -5.74
N GLU A 376 -15.31 -4.65 -5.49
CA GLU A 376 -15.12 -3.66 -6.57
C GLU A 376 -13.81 -3.89 -7.35
N GLY A 377 -12.69 -4.11 -6.64
CA GLY A 377 -11.39 -4.36 -7.29
C GLY A 377 -11.35 -5.70 -8.04
N ARG A 378 -11.84 -6.78 -7.43
CA ARG A 378 -11.79 -8.13 -8.04
C ARG A 378 -12.76 -8.25 -9.22
N GLN A 379 -13.98 -7.70 -9.11
CA GLN A 379 -14.93 -7.61 -10.23
C GLN A 379 -14.31 -6.81 -11.38
N TRP A 380 -13.63 -5.70 -11.11
CA TRP A 380 -12.99 -4.89 -12.15
C TRP A 380 -11.91 -5.65 -12.93
N ILE A 381 -11.11 -6.49 -12.25
CA ILE A 381 -10.12 -7.37 -12.89
C ILE A 381 -10.83 -8.44 -13.75
N GLU A 382 -11.78 -9.15 -13.18
CA GLU A 382 -12.47 -10.28 -13.83
C GLU A 382 -13.20 -9.85 -15.12
N GLU A 383 -13.90 -8.71 -15.08
CA GLU A 383 -14.56 -8.08 -16.24
C GLU A 383 -13.64 -7.79 -17.43
N ARG A 384 -12.32 -7.62 -17.20
CA ARG A 384 -11.35 -7.10 -18.20
C ARG A 384 -10.28 -8.10 -18.61
N PHE A 385 -9.95 -9.05 -17.73
CA PHE A 385 -8.84 -9.97 -17.89
C PHE A 385 -9.21 -11.46 -17.66
N GLY A 386 -10.44 -11.74 -17.26
CA GLY A 386 -10.90 -13.10 -16.94
C GLY A 386 -10.61 -13.51 -15.50
N SER A 387 -11.31 -14.54 -15.02
CA SER A 387 -11.20 -15.02 -13.65
C SER A 387 -9.89 -15.75 -13.36
N GLU A 388 -9.16 -16.18 -14.39
CA GLU A 388 -7.81 -16.76 -14.27
C GLU A 388 -6.73 -15.73 -13.87
N VAL A 389 -7.04 -14.44 -13.95
CA VAL A 389 -6.16 -13.31 -13.55
C VAL A 389 -6.44 -12.83 -12.12
N LEU A 390 -7.52 -13.29 -11.49
CA LEU A 390 -7.86 -12.91 -10.11
C LEU A 390 -6.72 -13.25 -9.13
N PRO A 391 -6.26 -12.31 -8.30
CA PRO A 391 -5.11 -12.53 -7.43
C PRO A 391 -5.32 -13.67 -6.44
N LYS A 392 -4.38 -14.63 -6.44
CA LYS A 392 -4.27 -15.74 -5.48
C LYS A 392 -3.61 -15.33 -4.15
N TYR A 393 -2.79 -14.28 -4.17
CA TYR A 393 -1.92 -13.92 -3.06
C TYR A 393 -2.08 -12.44 -2.71
N GLY A 394 -2.17 -12.15 -1.41
CA GLY A 394 -2.37 -10.79 -0.89
C GLY A 394 -1.07 -10.12 -0.48
N TRP A 395 -1.06 -8.80 -0.60
CA TRP A 395 0.04 -7.89 -0.31
C TRP A 395 -0.53 -6.72 0.51
N SER A 396 -0.25 -6.72 1.82
CA SER A 396 -0.73 -5.73 2.80
C SER A 396 0.48 -5.16 3.54
N ILE A 397 1.23 -4.24 2.90
CA ILE A 397 2.54 -3.78 3.40
C ILE A 397 2.46 -2.60 4.38
N ASP A 398 1.43 -1.75 4.30
CA ASP A 398 1.34 -0.52 5.08
C ASP A 398 0.24 -0.41 6.18
N PRO A 399 -0.83 -1.22 6.22
CA PRO A 399 -1.81 -1.11 7.32
C PRO A 399 -1.16 -1.27 8.70
N PHE A 400 -1.49 -0.38 9.64
CA PHE A 400 -0.71 -0.12 10.86
C PHE A 400 -0.98 -1.14 11.97
N GLY A 401 -0.70 -2.40 11.67
CA GLY A 401 -1.16 -3.59 12.39
C GLY A 401 -2.25 -4.31 11.59
N TYR A 402 -2.49 -5.59 11.91
CA TYR A 402 -3.29 -6.49 11.06
C TYR A 402 -4.36 -7.26 11.84
N SER A 403 -5.50 -7.49 11.17
CA SER A 403 -6.66 -8.18 11.72
C SER A 403 -6.84 -9.56 11.11
N PRO A 404 -7.15 -10.62 11.89
CA PRO A 404 -7.45 -11.94 11.33
C PRO A 404 -8.68 -11.91 10.39
N THR A 405 -9.50 -10.85 10.43
CA THR A 405 -10.53 -10.56 9.42
C THR A 405 -9.98 -10.57 7.99
N ILE A 406 -8.79 -9.99 7.72
CA ILE A 406 -8.25 -9.98 6.34
C ILE A 406 -7.87 -11.39 5.87
N ALA A 407 -7.37 -12.23 6.78
CA ALA A 407 -7.09 -13.63 6.54
C ALA A 407 -8.36 -14.42 6.19
N TYR A 408 -9.43 -14.23 6.97
CA TYR A 408 -10.74 -14.84 6.72
C TYR A 408 -11.33 -14.41 5.37
N LEU A 409 -11.39 -13.10 5.10
CA LEU A 409 -11.97 -12.56 3.86
C LEU A 409 -11.16 -13.00 2.63
N SER A 410 -9.83 -13.01 2.71
CA SER A 410 -8.96 -13.47 1.62
C SER A 410 -9.18 -14.96 1.33
N LYS A 411 -9.21 -15.80 2.37
CA LYS A 411 -9.49 -17.24 2.25
C LYS A 411 -10.89 -17.51 1.66
N LYS A 412 -11.90 -16.77 2.13
CA LYS A 412 -13.29 -16.77 1.60
C LYS A 412 -13.39 -16.42 0.11
N ARG A 413 -12.44 -15.65 -0.42
CA ARG A 413 -12.36 -15.27 -1.84
C ARG A 413 -11.34 -16.10 -2.64
N GLY A 414 -10.97 -17.28 -2.13
CA GLY A 414 -10.15 -18.28 -2.81
C GLY A 414 -8.65 -18.01 -2.82
N MET A 415 -8.17 -17.08 -1.98
CA MET A 415 -6.73 -16.77 -1.90
C MET A 415 -5.98 -17.83 -1.08
N GLU A 416 -4.75 -18.09 -1.49
CA GLU A 416 -3.92 -19.20 -1.01
C GLU A 416 -2.83 -18.75 -0.04
N GLY A 417 -2.54 -17.44 0.01
CA GLY A 417 -1.59 -16.87 0.96
C GLY A 417 -1.64 -15.34 1.04
N LEU A 418 -1.02 -14.79 2.09
CA LEU A 418 -0.94 -13.36 2.39
C LEU A 418 0.48 -12.94 2.75
N LEU A 419 0.82 -11.69 2.46
CA LEU A 419 2.01 -11.02 2.95
C LEU A 419 1.62 -9.80 3.79
N ILE A 420 2.24 -9.68 4.97
CA ILE A 420 2.08 -8.59 5.93
C ILE A 420 3.45 -8.04 6.39
N GLN A 421 3.49 -6.79 6.85
CA GLN A 421 4.74 -6.10 7.21
C GLN A 421 4.70 -5.34 8.55
N ARG A 422 3.83 -4.36 8.78
CA ARG A 422 3.77 -3.52 10.00
C ARG A 422 3.26 -4.24 11.27
N VAL A 423 4.00 -5.26 11.69
CA VAL A 423 3.85 -5.94 12.99
C VAL A 423 4.88 -5.39 13.97
N HIS A 424 4.50 -5.28 15.25
CA HIS A 424 5.35 -4.73 16.31
C HIS A 424 6.75 -5.40 16.36
N TYR A 425 7.80 -4.58 16.46
CA TYR A 425 9.20 -5.04 16.36
C TYR A 425 9.58 -6.18 17.31
N ALA A 426 9.04 -6.21 18.54
CA ALA A 426 9.28 -7.30 19.50
C ALA A 426 8.71 -8.65 19.03
N VAL A 427 7.52 -8.63 18.40
CA VAL A 427 6.88 -9.81 17.80
C VAL A 427 7.68 -10.28 16.57
N LYS A 428 8.10 -9.36 15.68
CA LYS A 428 9.01 -9.68 14.56
C LYS A 428 10.29 -10.36 15.07
N LYS A 429 10.94 -9.79 16.10
CA LYS A 429 12.18 -10.30 16.72
C LYS A 429 11.99 -11.75 17.21
N GLU A 430 10.92 -12.03 17.94
CA GLU A 430 10.68 -13.36 18.51
C GLU A 430 10.26 -14.41 17.47
N LEU A 431 9.34 -14.07 16.56
CA LEU A 431 8.97 -14.95 15.45
C LEU A 431 10.18 -15.23 14.55
N ALA A 432 11.06 -14.25 14.31
CA ALA A 432 12.29 -14.45 13.55
C ALA A 432 13.28 -15.40 14.23
N LYS A 433 13.43 -15.36 15.57
CA LYS A 433 14.31 -16.30 16.31
C LYS A 433 13.86 -17.76 16.09
N ARG A 434 12.55 -18.00 16.18
CA ARG A 434 11.94 -19.33 16.03
C ARG A 434 11.72 -19.76 14.57
N LYS A 435 11.90 -18.83 13.62
CA LYS A 435 11.59 -18.99 12.19
C LYS A 435 10.09 -19.22 11.95
N HIS A 436 9.26 -18.44 12.63
CA HIS A 436 7.79 -18.44 12.59
C HIS A 436 7.26 -17.21 11.83
N LEU A 437 8.07 -16.64 10.94
CA LEU A 437 7.66 -15.57 10.02
C LEU A 437 6.85 -16.09 8.81
N GLU A 438 6.74 -17.41 8.64
CA GLU A 438 5.84 -18.07 7.70
C GLU A 438 4.92 -19.00 8.51
N PHE A 439 3.62 -18.73 8.56
CA PHE A 439 2.65 -19.41 9.45
C PHE A 439 1.28 -19.61 8.80
N MET A 440 0.48 -20.58 9.26
CA MET A 440 -0.95 -20.64 8.94
C MET A 440 -1.70 -19.70 9.88
N TRP A 441 -2.29 -18.64 9.35
CA TRP A 441 -3.08 -17.72 10.16
C TRP A 441 -4.50 -18.27 10.30
N ARG A 442 -4.85 -18.67 11.53
CA ARG A 442 -6.13 -19.29 11.89
C ARG A 442 -7.02 -18.30 12.63
N GLN A 443 -8.33 -18.35 12.36
CA GLN A 443 -9.30 -17.56 13.11
C GLN A 443 -9.37 -18.02 14.57
N VAL A 444 -9.61 -17.12 15.52
CA VAL A 444 -9.58 -17.49 16.95
C VAL A 444 -10.63 -18.54 17.31
N TRP A 445 -11.81 -18.47 16.67
CA TRP A 445 -12.93 -19.41 16.81
C TRP A 445 -12.84 -20.65 15.90
N ASP A 446 -11.89 -20.72 14.97
CA ASP A 446 -11.74 -21.88 14.07
C ASP A 446 -10.92 -22.97 14.78
N GLU A 447 -11.56 -24.11 15.06
CA GLU A 447 -10.92 -25.25 15.72
C GLU A 447 -10.26 -26.18 14.69
N GLU A 448 -10.93 -26.46 13.58
CA GLU A 448 -10.47 -27.43 12.56
C GLU A 448 -9.37 -26.86 11.65
N GLY A 449 -9.47 -25.57 11.30
CA GLY A 449 -8.56 -24.88 10.37
C GLY A 449 -9.11 -24.72 8.96
N GLU A 450 -10.43 -24.73 8.78
CA GLU A 450 -11.07 -24.48 7.48
C GLU A 450 -10.59 -23.15 6.88
N TRP A 451 -10.39 -22.13 7.73
CA TRP A 451 -10.09 -20.76 7.34
C TRP A 451 -8.59 -20.41 7.37
N ASP A 452 -7.72 -21.40 7.59
CA ASP A 452 -6.26 -21.24 7.60
C ASP A 452 -5.73 -20.70 6.26
N ILE A 453 -4.91 -19.64 6.30
CA ILE A 453 -4.22 -19.08 5.13
C ILE A 453 -2.72 -18.89 5.39
N LEU A 454 -1.88 -19.26 4.44
CA LEU A 454 -0.42 -19.19 4.58
C LEU A 454 0.03 -17.72 4.56
N THR A 455 0.51 -17.22 5.69
CA THR A 455 0.89 -15.83 5.87
C THR A 455 2.40 -15.68 6.02
N HIS A 456 2.98 -14.77 5.24
CA HIS A 456 4.37 -14.33 5.31
C HIS A 456 4.44 -12.98 6.03
N LEU A 457 5.10 -12.94 7.18
CA LEU A 457 5.52 -11.71 7.83
C LEU A 457 6.93 -11.32 7.34
N MET A 458 7.05 -10.12 6.80
CA MET A 458 8.36 -9.51 6.50
C MET A 458 9.14 -9.22 7.81
N PRO A 459 10.49 -9.36 7.85
CA PRO A 459 11.21 -9.47 9.13
C PRO A 459 11.60 -8.13 9.75
N PHE A 460 11.62 -7.07 8.95
CA PHE A 460 12.39 -5.85 9.22
C PHE A 460 11.48 -4.61 9.35
N TYR A 461 12.07 -3.44 9.57
CA TYR A 461 11.39 -2.20 9.97
C TYR A 461 10.39 -1.66 8.92
N SER A 462 10.80 -1.62 7.64
CA SER A 462 10.06 -1.04 6.53
C SER A 462 9.98 -2.00 5.32
N TYR A 463 9.14 -1.67 4.34
CA TYR A 463 9.12 -2.29 3.00
C TYR A 463 10.00 -1.56 1.97
N ASP A 464 10.70 -0.49 2.35
CA ASP A 464 11.68 0.18 1.51
C ASP A 464 12.86 -0.75 1.11
N VAL A 465 13.60 -0.41 0.05
CA VAL A 465 14.78 -1.18 -0.40
C VAL A 465 15.84 -1.38 0.72
N PRO A 466 16.23 -0.34 1.51
CA PRO A 466 17.10 -0.50 2.67
C PRO A 466 16.68 -1.58 3.67
N HIS A 467 15.40 -1.76 3.94
CA HIS A 467 14.89 -2.70 4.94
C HIS A 467 14.33 -4.00 4.34
N THR A 468 14.37 -4.20 3.03
CA THR A 468 13.87 -5.43 2.38
C THR A 468 14.94 -6.38 1.88
N CYS A 469 16.15 -5.91 1.59
CA CYS A 469 17.23 -6.78 1.12
C CYS A 469 17.81 -7.68 2.24
N GLY A 470 17.88 -7.20 3.48
CA GLY A 470 18.58 -7.90 4.56
C GLY A 470 18.70 -7.07 5.85
N PRO A 471 19.42 -7.59 6.86
CA PRO A 471 19.50 -6.97 8.18
C PRO A 471 20.38 -5.70 8.26
N ASP A 472 21.22 -5.39 7.28
CA ASP A 472 22.05 -4.18 7.28
C ASP A 472 21.54 -3.16 6.23
N PRO A 473 20.76 -2.14 6.64
CA PRO A 473 20.25 -1.14 5.70
C PRO A 473 21.35 -0.24 5.14
N SER A 474 22.51 -0.14 5.80
CA SER A 474 23.68 0.56 5.24
C SER A 474 24.32 -0.20 4.08
N ILE A 475 24.07 -1.51 3.96
CA ILE A 475 24.40 -2.31 2.79
C ILE A 475 23.26 -2.24 1.77
N CYS A 476 22.03 -2.53 2.19
CA CYS A 476 20.88 -2.63 1.29
C CYS A 476 20.55 -1.33 0.54
N CYS A 477 20.70 -0.16 1.17
CA CYS A 477 20.52 1.13 0.49
C CYS A 477 21.47 1.31 -0.71
N GLN A 478 22.65 0.67 -0.70
CA GLN A 478 23.58 0.70 -1.84
C GLN A 478 23.13 -0.14 -3.06
N PHE A 479 21.99 -0.82 -2.95
CA PHE A 479 21.33 -1.57 -4.04
C PHE A 479 19.98 -0.95 -4.41
N ASP A 480 19.62 0.19 -3.80
CA ASP A 480 18.57 1.03 -4.34
C ASP A 480 19.15 1.95 -5.42
N PHE A 481 19.06 1.51 -6.69
CA PHE A 481 19.63 2.25 -7.81
C PHE A 481 18.82 3.49 -8.21
N ALA A 482 17.68 3.76 -7.55
CA ALA A 482 17.03 5.06 -7.64
C ALA A 482 17.80 6.15 -6.87
N ARG A 483 18.50 5.78 -5.79
CA ARG A 483 19.31 6.69 -4.96
C ARG A 483 20.69 7.02 -5.58
N LEU A 484 20.92 6.62 -6.84
CA LEU A 484 22.10 7.00 -7.62
C LEU A 484 22.14 8.53 -7.80
N HIS A 485 23.35 9.10 -7.78
CA HIS A 485 23.60 10.54 -7.87
C HIS A 485 22.83 11.35 -6.79
N ASN A 486 22.68 10.80 -5.59
CA ASN A 486 22.00 11.39 -4.42
C ASN A 486 20.50 11.73 -4.60
N ARG A 487 19.85 11.23 -5.66
CA ARG A 487 18.38 11.27 -5.81
C ARG A 487 17.68 10.60 -4.61
N HIS A 488 16.43 11.01 -4.34
CA HIS A 488 15.66 10.57 -3.16
C HIS A 488 16.43 10.76 -1.83
N ASN A 489 17.14 11.89 -1.70
CA ASN A 489 18.01 12.25 -0.56
C ASN A 489 19.17 11.26 -0.30
N GLY A 490 19.51 10.42 -1.29
CA GLY A 490 20.59 9.44 -1.20
C GLY A 490 20.37 8.38 -0.11
N CYS A 491 21.45 7.95 0.51
CA CYS A 491 21.45 6.95 1.59
C CYS A 491 21.81 7.56 2.94
N PRO A 492 20.89 7.56 3.94
CA PRO A 492 21.14 8.10 5.29
C PRO A 492 22.42 7.57 5.96
N TRP A 493 22.76 6.31 5.71
CA TRP A 493 23.97 5.65 6.23
C TRP A 493 25.29 6.08 5.54
N ARG A 494 25.27 7.14 4.71
CA ARG A 494 26.44 7.73 4.01
C ARG A 494 27.23 6.78 3.11
N LYS A 495 26.59 5.69 2.69
CA LYS A 495 27.08 4.71 1.70
C LYS A 495 26.13 4.75 0.49
N PRO A 496 26.38 5.57 -0.54
CA PRO A 496 25.50 5.67 -1.70
C PRO A 496 25.55 4.39 -2.55
N PRO A 497 24.52 4.12 -3.37
CA PRO A 497 24.59 3.10 -4.41
C PRO A 497 25.66 3.44 -5.45
N ARG A 498 26.16 2.39 -6.12
CA ARG A 498 27.12 2.48 -7.23
C ARG A 498 26.55 1.73 -8.41
N GLU A 499 26.65 2.30 -9.60
CA GLU A 499 26.28 1.60 -10.85
C GLU A 499 27.08 0.30 -10.99
N ILE A 500 26.43 -0.76 -11.47
CA ILE A 500 27.00 -2.09 -11.60
C ILE A 500 27.79 -2.18 -12.89
N THR A 501 29.09 -2.40 -12.77
CA THR A 501 30.04 -2.47 -13.87
C THR A 501 30.70 -3.85 -13.92
N PRO A 502 31.28 -4.28 -15.06
CA PRO A 502 32.08 -5.51 -15.13
C PRO A 502 33.24 -5.55 -14.12
N SER A 503 33.74 -4.39 -13.67
CA SER A 503 34.82 -4.25 -12.69
C SER A 503 34.37 -4.33 -11.22
N ASN A 504 33.08 -4.11 -10.91
CA ASN A 504 32.58 -4.17 -9.53
C ASN A 504 31.55 -5.30 -9.28
N VAL A 505 30.91 -5.85 -10.32
CA VAL A 505 29.77 -6.77 -10.17
C VAL A 505 30.03 -7.96 -9.24
N ALA A 506 31.27 -8.48 -9.19
CA ALA A 506 31.66 -9.53 -8.25
C ALA A 506 31.57 -9.10 -6.77
N GLU A 507 32.14 -7.94 -6.42
CA GLU A 507 32.05 -7.33 -5.08
C GLU A 507 30.59 -7.08 -4.71
N ARG A 508 29.83 -6.46 -5.63
CA ARG A 508 28.42 -6.11 -5.42
C ARG A 508 27.54 -7.35 -5.25
N ALA A 509 27.75 -8.38 -6.06
CA ALA A 509 27.02 -9.63 -5.96
C ALA A 509 27.29 -10.36 -4.64
N HIS A 510 28.55 -10.54 -4.23
CA HIS A 510 28.87 -11.20 -2.96
C HIS A 510 28.28 -10.45 -1.75
N LEU A 511 28.34 -9.12 -1.75
CA LEU A 511 27.76 -8.28 -0.70
C LEU A 511 26.24 -8.40 -0.61
N LEU A 512 25.54 -8.46 -1.75
CA LEU A 512 24.09 -8.61 -1.80
C LEU A 512 23.63 -10.03 -1.42
N ILE A 513 24.34 -11.06 -1.88
CA ILE A 513 24.03 -12.46 -1.55
C ILE A 513 24.27 -12.76 -0.06
N ASP A 514 25.23 -12.11 0.61
CA ASP A 514 25.35 -12.18 2.07
C ASP A 514 24.06 -11.70 2.77
N GLN A 515 23.51 -10.55 2.38
CA GLN A 515 22.28 -10.01 2.94
C GLN A 515 21.09 -10.94 2.68
N TYR A 516 20.96 -11.50 1.47
CA TYR A 516 19.91 -12.47 1.14
C TYR A 516 20.06 -13.78 1.94
N ARG A 517 21.29 -14.27 2.14
CA ARG A 517 21.56 -15.44 2.99
C ARG A 517 21.25 -15.19 4.45
N LYS A 518 21.48 -13.97 4.95
CA LYS A 518 21.09 -13.57 6.32
C LYS A 518 19.57 -13.50 6.46
N LYS A 519 18.86 -12.82 5.55
CA LYS A 519 17.39 -12.77 5.53
C LYS A 519 16.79 -14.18 5.46
N ALA A 520 17.28 -15.04 4.56
CA ALA A 520 16.82 -16.42 4.42
C ALA A 520 17.02 -17.26 5.70
N ASN A 521 17.94 -16.91 6.60
CA ASN A 521 18.12 -17.61 7.87
C ASN A 521 16.97 -17.38 8.86
N LEU A 522 16.19 -16.31 8.71
CA LEU A 522 15.01 -16.03 9.51
C LEU A 522 13.77 -16.86 9.09
N TYR A 523 13.85 -17.53 7.94
CA TYR A 523 12.78 -18.32 7.33
C TYR A 523 13.07 -19.82 7.33
N ARG A 524 12.01 -20.63 7.24
CA ARG A 524 12.13 -22.10 7.24
C ARG A 524 12.69 -22.58 5.90
N SER A 525 12.03 -22.23 4.80
CA SER A 525 12.46 -22.60 3.44
C SER A 525 13.82 -22.00 3.03
N ASN A 526 14.40 -22.50 1.94
CA ASN A 526 15.58 -21.91 1.30
C ASN A 526 15.23 -20.96 0.13
N VAL A 527 13.96 -20.57 0.04
CA VAL A 527 13.44 -19.57 -0.91
C VAL A 527 13.28 -18.26 -0.17
N VAL A 528 13.74 -17.14 -0.73
CA VAL A 528 13.62 -15.82 -0.10
C VAL A 528 12.98 -14.80 -1.04
N LEU A 529 11.99 -14.10 -0.51
CA LEU A 529 11.33 -12.96 -1.13
C LEU A 529 12.13 -11.69 -0.84
N ILE A 530 12.48 -10.94 -1.89
CA ILE A 530 13.13 -9.63 -1.80
C ILE A 530 12.25 -8.61 -2.54
N PRO A 531 11.36 -7.89 -1.84
CA PRO A 531 10.74 -6.70 -2.41
C PRO A 531 11.80 -5.71 -2.89
N VAL A 532 11.54 -5.00 -3.99
CA VAL A 532 12.31 -3.83 -4.41
C VAL A 532 11.33 -2.73 -4.78
N GLY A 533 11.18 -1.78 -3.87
CA GLY A 533 10.22 -0.69 -3.95
C GLY A 533 10.32 0.21 -2.73
N ASP A 534 9.42 1.18 -2.68
CA ASP A 534 9.31 2.28 -1.73
C ASP A 534 7.97 2.99 -2.08
N ASP A 535 7.68 4.10 -1.42
CA ASP A 535 6.53 4.96 -1.78
C ASP A 535 6.72 5.60 -3.17
N PHE A 536 5.68 5.51 -4.01
CA PHE A 536 5.58 6.07 -5.35
C PHE A 536 6.88 5.95 -6.17
N ARG A 537 7.38 4.73 -6.35
CA ARG A 537 8.62 4.45 -7.12
C ARG A 537 8.35 4.13 -8.57
N TYR A 538 9.43 4.14 -9.36
CA TYR A 538 9.44 3.93 -10.81
C TYR A 538 8.78 5.08 -11.58
N GLN A 539 8.79 6.31 -11.03
CA GLN A 539 8.16 7.51 -11.63
C GLN A 539 8.79 7.92 -12.95
N SER A 540 10.11 7.72 -13.07
CA SER A 540 10.85 8.11 -14.27
C SER A 540 11.44 6.91 -15.01
N GLN A 541 11.60 7.07 -16.32
CA GLN A 541 12.21 6.03 -17.15
C GLN A 541 13.66 5.74 -16.74
N LEU A 542 14.41 6.76 -16.30
CA LEU A 542 15.79 6.64 -15.83
C LEU A 542 15.89 5.86 -14.51
N GLU A 543 15.07 6.21 -13.51
CA GLU A 543 14.94 5.45 -12.25
C GLU A 543 14.62 3.97 -12.52
N THR A 544 13.64 3.75 -13.40
CA THR A 544 13.16 2.42 -13.78
C THR A 544 14.24 1.58 -14.46
N GLU A 545 14.93 2.13 -15.46
CA GLU A 545 16.04 1.44 -16.12
C GLU A 545 17.24 1.25 -15.17
N ASN A 546 17.50 2.18 -14.26
CA ASN A 546 18.55 2.03 -13.26
C ASN A 546 18.26 0.87 -12.30
N GLN A 547 17.03 0.70 -11.81
CA GLN A 547 16.69 -0.50 -11.03
C GLN A 547 16.85 -1.76 -11.89
N PHE A 548 16.14 -1.87 -13.01
CA PHE A 548 16.11 -3.13 -13.78
C PHE A 548 17.48 -3.54 -14.34
N ARG A 549 18.27 -2.60 -14.90
CA ARG A 549 19.57 -2.90 -15.52
C ARG A 549 20.61 -3.33 -14.48
N ASN A 550 20.71 -2.62 -13.36
CA ASN A 550 21.72 -2.93 -12.33
C ASN A 550 21.41 -4.25 -11.61
N TYR A 551 20.14 -4.51 -11.25
CA TYR A 551 19.74 -5.81 -10.71
C TYR A 551 19.98 -6.94 -11.71
N GLN A 552 19.61 -6.79 -12.99
CA GLN A 552 19.84 -7.83 -14.00
C GLN A 552 21.33 -8.13 -14.21
N ALA A 553 22.21 -7.13 -14.19
CA ALA A 553 23.66 -7.33 -14.27
C ALA A 553 24.20 -8.15 -13.07
N ILE A 554 23.66 -7.95 -11.86
CA ILE A 554 23.97 -8.80 -10.71
C ILE A 554 23.41 -10.21 -10.91
N PHE A 555 22.19 -10.37 -11.42
CA PHE A 555 21.58 -11.69 -11.61
C PHE A 555 22.34 -12.53 -12.64
N ASP A 556 22.72 -11.93 -13.77
CA ASP A 556 23.47 -12.59 -14.83
C ASP A 556 24.86 -13.02 -14.33
N TYR A 557 25.51 -12.23 -13.45
CA TYR A 557 26.74 -12.63 -12.76
C TYR A 557 26.53 -13.75 -11.74
N VAL A 558 25.54 -13.62 -10.84
CA VAL A 558 25.28 -14.60 -9.77
C VAL A 558 24.93 -15.97 -10.35
N ASN A 559 23.98 -16.04 -11.29
CA ASN A 559 23.56 -17.31 -11.89
C ASN A 559 24.69 -18.00 -12.69
N ALA A 560 25.65 -17.24 -13.24
CA ALA A 560 26.80 -17.80 -13.94
C ALA A 560 27.92 -18.30 -13.00
N ASN A 561 28.14 -17.64 -11.85
CA ASN A 561 29.32 -17.87 -11.00
C ASN A 561 29.00 -18.59 -9.67
N MET A 562 27.82 -18.38 -9.09
CA MET A 562 27.42 -18.88 -7.77
C MET A 562 26.45 -20.06 -7.91
N LYS A 563 26.97 -21.26 -8.17
CA LYS A 563 26.18 -22.47 -8.50
C LYS A 563 25.22 -22.96 -7.40
N ASP A 564 25.34 -22.40 -6.20
CA ASP A 564 24.50 -22.61 -5.04
C ASP A 564 23.42 -21.53 -4.88
N VAL A 565 23.31 -20.56 -5.79
CA VAL A 565 22.30 -19.50 -5.80
C VAL A 565 21.56 -19.51 -7.14
N SER A 566 20.23 -19.37 -7.09
CA SER A 566 19.41 -19.02 -8.24
C SER A 566 18.68 -17.71 -7.92
N ILE A 567 18.76 -16.72 -8.82
CA ILE A 567 18.18 -15.40 -8.63
C ILE A 567 17.55 -14.85 -9.91
N GLN A 568 16.39 -14.22 -9.78
CA GLN A 568 15.65 -13.63 -10.89
C GLN A 568 14.67 -12.55 -10.40
N PHE A 569 14.14 -11.76 -11.33
CA PHE A 569 12.89 -11.04 -11.06
C PHE A 569 11.75 -12.05 -10.91
N GLY A 570 10.87 -11.82 -9.95
CA GLY A 570 9.73 -12.67 -9.63
C GLY A 570 8.44 -11.88 -9.49
N THR A 571 7.33 -12.59 -9.42
CA THR A 571 6.07 -12.09 -8.84
C THR A 571 5.87 -12.62 -7.41
N LEU A 572 4.80 -12.17 -6.74
CA LEU A 572 4.44 -12.68 -5.41
C LEU A 572 3.96 -14.13 -5.49
N SER A 573 3.19 -14.49 -6.54
CA SER A 573 2.78 -15.87 -6.80
C SER A 573 3.97 -16.82 -6.95
N GLU A 574 5.02 -16.40 -7.68
CA GLU A 574 6.17 -17.27 -7.92
C GLU A 574 6.98 -17.56 -6.64
N TYR A 575 7.04 -16.59 -5.72
CA TYR A 575 7.59 -16.83 -4.37
C TYR A 575 6.72 -17.84 -3.59
N PHE A 576 5.41 -17.64 -3.51
CA PHE A 576 4.54 -18.52 -2.72
C PHE A 576 4.47 -19.94 -3.30
N GLU A 577 4.29 -20.12 -4.61
CA GLU A 577 4.27 -21.45 -5.25
C GLU A 577 5.63 -22.17 -5.11
N ALA A 578 6.75 -21.43 -4.98
CA ALA A 578 8.06 -22.00 -4.68
C ALA A 578 8.26 -22.36 -3.19
N VAL A 579 7.53 -21.73 -2.26
CA VAL A 579 7.57 -21.98 -0.81
C VAL A 579 6.57 -23.05 -0.36
N LYS A 580 5.43 -23.14 -1.04
CA LYS A 580 4.30 -24.01 -0.68
C LYS A 580 4.75 -25.47 -0.59
N GLY A 581 4.48 -26.10 0.55
CA GLY A 581 4.86 -27.49 0.83
C GLY A 581 6.37 -27.75 1.06
N LYS A 582 7.23 -26.73 1.15
CA LYS A 582 8.67 -26.91 1.48
C LYS A 582 8.92 -27.23 2.96
N PHE A 583 7.97 -26.90 3.83
CA PHE A 583 8.00 -27.17 5.27
C PHE A 583 6.56 -27.16 5.81
N THR A 584 6.36 -27.68 7.03
CA THR A 584 5.12 -27.50 7.79
C THR A 584 5.21 -26.16 8.55
N PRO A 585 4.40 -25.14 8.22
CA PRO A 585 4.28 -23.93 9.04
C PRO A 585 3.70 -24.22 10.44
N PRO A 586 3.99 -23.38 11.45
CA PRO A 586 3.22 -23.33 12.70
C PRO A 586 1.81 -22.74 12.42
N ILE A 587 0.87 -22.97 13.34
CA ILE A 587 -0.42 -22.28 13.36
C ILE A 587 -0.27 -21.01 14.20
N LEU A 588 -0.89 -19.91 13.79
CA LEU A 588 -0.95 -18.67 14.58
C LEU A 588 -2.40 -18.20 14.72
N LYS A 589 -2.84 -17.93 15.96
CA LYS A 589 -4.16 -17.38 16.30
C LYS A 589 -4.02 -15.98 16.90
N GLY A 590 -4.95 -15.09 16.54
CA GLY A 590 -5.04 -13.71 17.06
C GLY A 590 -4.70 -12.63 16.03
N SER A 591 -4.58 -11.38 16.50
CA SER A 591 -4.28 -10.18 15.70
C SER A 591 -2.87 -9.65 15.96
N PHE A 592 -2.46 -8.65 15.18
CA PHE A 592 -1.17 -7.97 15.31
C PHE A 592 -1.32 -6.49 15.73
N PHE A 593 -2.27 -6.21 16.64
CA PHE A 593 -2.48 -4.90 17.25
C PHE A 593 -2.04 -4.89 18.73
N THR A 594 -1.58 -3.76 19.28
CA THR A 594 -1.32 -2.48 18.60
C THR A 594 0.08 -2.48 17.97
N TYR A 595 0.22 -1.90 16.78
CA TYR A 595 1.52 -1.74 16.13
C TYR A 595 2.38 -0.71 16.87
N SER A 596 3.68 -1.01 16.99
CA SER A 596 4.72 -0.03 17.30
C SER A 596 5.92 -0.35 16.41
N ASP A 597 6.35 0.66 15.65
CA ASP A 597 7.50 0.60 14.76
C ASP A 597 8.81 0.74 15.53
N ILE A 598 8.86 1.53 16.60
CA ILE A 598 10.02 1.68 17.50
C ILE A 598 9.60 2.07 18.94
N ASN A 599 10.47 1.83 19.93
CA ASN A 599 10.32 2.26 21.33
C ASN A 599 8.92 1.96 21.94
N GLU A 600 8.30 2.98 22.51
CA GLU A 600 6.92 3.02 23.04
C GLU A 600 5.99 3.78 22.07
N ASP A 601 6.43 4.02 20.84
CA ASP A 601 5.68 4.73 19.80
C ASP A 601 4.57 3.80 19.28
N TYR A 602 3.46 3.71 20.03
CA TYR A 602 2.30 2.89 19.72
C TYR A 602 1.31 3.62 18.81
N TRP A 603 1.00 3.01 17.68
CA TRP A 603 0.13 3.55 16.64
C TRP A 603 -1.35 3.30 17.00
N SER A 604 -1.77 3.71 18.20
CA SER A 604 -3.16 3.64 18.67
C SER A 604 -3.96 4.91 18.38
N GLY A 605 -3.31 6.07 18.29
CA GLY A 605 -4.00 7.36 18.08
C GLY A 605 -4.85 7.41 16.80
N TYR A 606 -4.46 6.67 15.75
CA TYR A 606 -5.23 6.62 14.51
C TYR A 606 -6.56 5.84 14.63
N PHE A 607 -6.77 5.07 15.69
CA PHE A 607 -8.07 4.48 16.02
C PHE A 607 -9.14 5.55 16.34
N THR A 608 -8.73 6.73 16.81
CA THR A 608 -9.66 7.83 17.17
C THR A 608 -9.56 9.02 16.23
N SER A 609 -8.41 9.26 15.58
CA SER A 609 -8.21 10.37 14.63
C SER A 609 -9.35 10.49 13.62
N ARG A 610 -9.86 11.72 13.42
CA ARG A 610 -11.01 12.04 12.55
C ARG A 610 -12.28 11.22 12.88
N PRO A 611 -12.85 11.36 14.08
CA PRO A 611 -14.03 10.59 14.48
C PRO A 611 -15.26 10.89 13.61
N TYR A 612 -15.39 12.13 13.09
CA TYR A 612 -16.45 12.49 12.14
C TYR A 612 -16.36 11.70 10.83
N ASP A 613 -15.19 11.65 10.21
CA ASP A 613 -14.98 10.94 8.93
C ASP A 613 -15.21 9.42 9.11
N LYS A 614 -14.79 8.86 10.26
CA LYS A 614 -15.07 7.47 10.64
C LYS A 614 -16.57 7.20 10.82
N ALA A 615 -17.31 8.09 11.48
CA ALA A 615 -18.76 7.98 11.65
C ALA A 615 -19.52 8.12 10.30
N LEU A 616 -19.03 8.99 9.41
CA LEU A 616 -19.58 9.18 8.07
C LEU A 616 -19.41 7.92 7.19
N SER A 617 -18.28 7.19 7.32
CA SER A 617 -18.13 5.87 6.72
C SER A 617 -19.25 4.93 7.17
N ARG A 618 -19.47 4.77 8.49
CA ARG A 618 -20.53 3.89 9.01
C ARG A 618 -21.93 4.31 8.58
N ARG A 619 -22.18 5.61 8.38
CA ARG A 619 -23.45 6.09 7.81
C ARG A 619 -23.59 5.72 6.33
N LEU A 620 -22.55 5.87 5.52
CA LEU A 620 -22.53 5.47 4.11
C LEU A 620 -22.68 3.94 3.95
N GLU A 621 -21.99 3.16 4.77
CA GLU A 621 -22.10 1.69 4.84
C GLU A 621 -23.55 1.27 5.11
N SER A 622 -24.21 1.89 6.09
CA SER A 622 -25.62 1.67 6.41
C SER A 622 -26.56 2.01 5.24
N VAL A 623 -26.31 3.13 4.55
CA VAL A 623 -27.12 3.56 3.39
C VAL A 623 -26.94 2.62 2.19
N LEU A 624 -25.71 2.23 1.87
CA LEU A 624 -25.39 1.27 0.79
C LEU A 624 -25.99 -0.11 1.07
N TYR A 625 -25.91 -0.57 2.32
CA TYR A 625 -26.54 -1.83 2.72
C TYR A 625 -28.07 -1.76 2.57
N ALA A 626 -28.69 -0.67 3.03
CA ALA A 626 -30.14 -0.47 2.88
C ALA A 626 -30.57 -0.41 1.41
N ALA A 627 -29.87 0.36 0.57
CA ALA A 627 -30.14 0.46 -0.87
C ALA A 627 -30.04 -0.90 -1.57
N SER A 628 -29.01 -1.69 -1.27
CA SER A 628 -28.87 -3.07 -1.76
C SER A 628 -30.04 -3.97 -1.32
N ARG A 629 -30.52 -3.84 -0.08
CA ARG A 629 -31.70 -4.60 0.40
C ARG A 629 -33.03 -4.13 -0.19
N MET A 630 -33.13 -2.87 -0.62
CA MET A 630 -34.27 -2.34 -1.36
C MET A 630 -34.24 -2.69 -2.87
N GLY A 631 -33.18 -3.35 -3.34
CA GLY A 631 -33.08 -3.88 -4.70
C GLY A 631 -32.19 -3.08 -5.65
N ALA A 632 -31.47 -2.06 -5.18
CA ALA A 632 -30.49 -1.36 -6.00
C ALA A 632 -29.33 -2.30 -6.38
N THR A 633 -28.89 -2.23 -7.64
CA THR A 633 -27.83 -3.08 -8.18
C THR A 633 -26.43 -2.53 -7.89
N ASN A 634 -25.42 -3.39 -7.98
CA ASN A 634 -24.01 -2.99 -7.90
C ASN A 634 -23.59 -2.00 -9.01
N GLU A 635 -24.33 -1.92 -10.12
CA GLU A 635 -24.08 -0.94 -11.19
C GLU A 635 -24.67 0.43 -10.85
N GLU A 636 -25.89 0.48 -10.31
CA GLU A 636 -26.53 1.73 -9.88
C GLU A 636 -25.78 2.37 -8.70
N MET A 637 -25.30 1.56 -7.75
CA MET A 637 -24.52 2.02 -6.59
C MET A 637 -23.00 2.11 -6.86
N ARG A 638 -22.53 1.94 -8.11
CA ARG A 638 -21.10 1.73 -8.42
C ARG A 638 -20.20 2.86 -7.88
N GLU A 639 -20.58 4.11 -8.07
CA GLU A 639 -19.76 5.25 -7.64
C GLU A 639 -19.73 5.41 -6.10
N ASP A 640 -20.85 5.12 -5.43
CA ASP A 640 -20.95 5.15 -3.97
C ASP A 640 -20.14 4.00 -3.34
N ARG A 641 -20.21 2.79 -3.92
CA ARG A 641 -19.36 1.64 -3.53
C ARG A 641 -17.87 1.95 -3.70
N ARG A 642 -17.50 2.59 -4.82
CA ARG A 642 -16.11 3.03 -5.10
C ARG A 642 -15.65 4.13 -4.16
N THR A 643 -16.54 5.03 -3.75
CA THR A 643 -16.24 6.10 -2.79
C THR A 643 -16.05 5.54 -1.38
N LEU A 644 -16.93 4.64 -0.93
CA LEU A 644 -16.74 3.90 0.32
C LEU A 644 -15.43 3.09 0.27
N GLY A 645 -15.17 2.41 -0.84
CA GLY A 645 -14.00 1.57 -1.03
C GLY A 645 -12.69 2.37 -1.07
N LEU A 646 -12.70 3.56 -1.65
CA LEU A 646 -11.58 4.50 -1.61
C LEU A 646 -11.30 4.96 -0.18
N TYR A 647 -12.34 5.26 0.61
CA TYR A 647 -12.18 5.64 2.01
C TYR A 647 -11.58 4.52 2.89
N GLN A 648 -11.67 3.25 2.48
CA GLN A 648 -11.08 2.16 3.26
C GLN A 648 -9.54 2.14 3.23
N HIS A 649 -8.86 2.93 2.39
CA HIS A 649 -7.39 3.04 2.39
C HIS A 649 -6.85 3.33 3.81
N HIS A 650 -5.65 2.85 4.12
CA HIS A 650 -5.06 2.95 5.47
C HIS A 650 -4.84 4.40 5.95
N ASP A 651 -4.62 5.37 5.05
CA ASP A 651 -4.68 6.80 5.39
C ASP A 651 -6.04 7.46 5.12
N GLY A 652 -7.04 6.76 4.61
CA GLY A 652 -8.38 7.29 4.36
C GLY A 652 -8.98 7.94 5.60
N SER A 653 -8.84 7.29 6.77
CA SER A 653 -9.28 7.85 8.07
C SER A 653 -8.30 8.85 8.71
N LYS A 654 -7.21 9.22 8.01
CA LYS A 654 -6.30 10.35 8.33
C LYS A 654 -6.42 11.50 7.30
N PHE A 655 -6.91 11.21 6.09
CA PHE A 655 -6.88 12.12 4.96
C PHE A 655 -7.95 13.21 5.00
N LYS A 656 -7.63 14.40 4.46
CA LYS A 656 -8.45 15.62 4.63
C LYS A 656 -9.59 15.79 3.62
N TYR A 657 -9.60 15.05 2.50
CA TYR A 657 -10.45 15.41 1.34
C TYR A 657 -11.23 14.29 0.63
N ILE A 658 -11.23 13.03 1.07
CA ILE A 658 -12.01 11.95 0.40
C ILE A 658 -13.51 12.28 0.38
N PHE A 659 -14.09 12.73 1.50
CA PHE A 659 -15.52 13.03 1.60
C PHE A 659 -15.99 14.32 0.89
N LYS A 660 -15.11 15.00 0.12
CA LYS A 660 -15.47 16.25 -0.57
C LYS A 660 -16.54 16.08 -1.66
N HIS A 661 -16.81 14.85 -2.11
CA HIS A 661 -17.93 14.54 -3.02
C HIS A 661 -19.20 14.05 -2.30
N LEU A 662 -19.12 13.62 -1.04
CA LEU A 662 -20.26 13.13 -0.26
C LEU A 662 -21.05 14.23 0.46
N MET A 663 -20.51 15.44 0.63
CA MET A 663 -21.30 16.60 1.04
C MET A 663 -22.40 16.96 0.01
N THR A 664 -22.20 16.62 -1.26
CA THR A 664 -23.26 16.72 -2.30
C THR A 664 -24.36 15.68 -2.13
N PHE A 665 -24.09 14.57 -1.45
CA PHE A 665 -25.02 13.45 -1.28
C PHE A 665 -26.01 13.69 -0.13
N ASP A 666 -25.59 14.39 0.92
CA ASP A 666 -26.47 14.77 2.04
C ASP A 666 -27.62 15.67 1.56
N ALA A 667 -27.33 16.56 0.61
CA ALA A 667 -28.34 17.37 -0.10
C ALA A 667 -29.29 16.51 -0.97
N CYS A 668 -28.81 15.42 -1.58
CA CYS A 668 -29.65 14.51 -2.39
C CYS A 668 -30.48 13.54 -1.54
N MET A 669 -29.91 12.97 -0.47
CA MET A 669 -30.63 12.06 0.43
C MET A 669 -31.66 12.78 1.30
N THR A 670 -31.42 14.04 1.68
CA THR A 670 -32.45 14.88 2.32
C THR A 670 -33.69 14.97 1.41
N VAL A 671 -33.52 15.10 0.09
CA VAL A 671 -34.65 15.12 -0.86
C VAL A 671 -35.33 13.76 -0.95
N ILE A 672 -34.58 12.65 -1.02
CA ILE A 672 -35.19 11.30 -1.13
C ILE A 672 -36.00 10.94 0.12
N ILE A 673 -35.49 11.24 1.32
CA ILE A 673 -36.19 10.97 2.58
C ILE A 673 -37.48 11.81 2.67
N PHE A 674 -37.44 13.09 2.29
CA PHE A 674 -38.63 13.97 2.19
C PHE A 674 -39.64 13.60 1.09
N PHE A 675 -39.40 12.55 0.31
CA PHE A 675 -40.35 11.99 -0.67
C PHE A 675 -40.83 10.56 -0.30
N CYS A 676 -40.51 10.06 0.90
CA CYS A 676 -40.96 8.74 1.39
C CYS A 676 -41.77 8.77 2.69
N ASP A 677 -41.84 9.92 3.38
CA ASP A 677 -42.90 10.28 4.33
C ASP A 677 -44.01 11.11 3.64
#